data_AF-A0A011UDQ3-F1
#
_entry.id   AF-A0A011UDQ3-F1
#
_cell.length_a   1.000
_cell.length_b   1.000
_cell.length_c   1.000
_cell.angle_alpha   90.00
_cell.angle_beta   90.00
_cell.angle_gamma   90.00
#
_symmetry.space_group_name_H-M   'P 1'
#
loop_
_entity.id
_entity.type
_entity.pdbx_description
1 polymer ?
#
loop_
_entity_poly.entity_id
_entity_poly.type
_entity_poly.pdbx_seq_one_letter_code
_entity_poly.pdbx_strand_id
1 'polypeptide(L)'
;MKQKRSEKLKRIVSGLLSLAMITTSMSAVLPASADAASKQEAYPYAIFAADELGGIKLDLNYLTVNGNTCTNGVYSTTAKYPNVNGTILENEALAVDEIVTDDENTTDAQDSAKAFDISRDMIYIHNKLMTSWFNNGRNFDDDYTLSEMNINLNSPVYVTGKMSYNGNMALNTAIGAVSDVTLSGGNLNGNNAVIYSKFGDINIDESQASMNGLIYAPFGTVTVDCDNFNLNGIIIAQNVVINSRYGANINYSNTWAEFVGTESEELSWTFADWKYLADTDKDGLPNIIEKEIGTKPYEADTDGDLLPDGYEVLSLGTDPLKIDTDDNGVSDYDEDFDKDGLTNGREYEIGTRPYADDTDGDNLKDGEEVDKYFTDPLEMDTDKDGLDDDDEIYFGTDPKDPDTDDDGELDGKERRSQTFTHMVESEDCAVTEVIVSMEGTGNLQKTTTVESVMNKDMLCTGVVGLVGEPFSIETTSEYEKATLTYVIDKNKLGDTEFDNLLFLWYDEKKNEFVELDTILDEENSTVSINTTHFSKYMIVDREAWFDNWRKIYAKFESLSSDVPSVTAICVDCSGSMSTNDPSTEFEDGSEGCYRELAVTNYIKSMMPFDRTCIITFNHEANTSCPFISNKLILISNALFFNSGGTNADAAIEIALTDLSKEKGNKNIILLSDGDVNVKDTRITSAAQNSIRIHTIGLGKGADNEALKKCSRLTGGEHFTATTAKKLEEIYSDLSDTNKFDFSYSDDKDGDGVPDDIEIYGIPMPNGELVFTDPNEKHSDKDIAHPTGDGLTDGEEVGTLVRQRASWYTPEEYVKYKFVFNVTSNPTKMDSDDDGILDNYDLKSFNAFDHLFELANYNDTQPIDLFPIGLQKQLDGSISSTVLNFLLL
;
A
#
# COMPACT_ATOMS: atom_id res chain seq x y z
N MET A 1 35.91 -33.65 20.80
CA MET A 1 36.55 -32.84 19.73
C MET A 1 35.56 -32.50 18.62
N LYS A 2 34.73 -33.45 18.14
CA LYS A 2 33.65 -33.24 17.14
C LYS A 2 32.68 -32.06 17.41
N GLN A 3 32.31 -31.81 18.67
CA GLN A 3 31.33 -30.77 19.02
C GLN A 3 31.91 -29.35 19.16
N LYS A 4 33.24 -29.21 19.32
CA LYS A 4 33.87 -27.93 19.70
C LYS A 4 34.39 -27.08 18.52
N ARG A 5 34.64 -27.68 17.35
CA ARG A 5 35.02 -26.94 16.13
C ARG A 5 33.79 -26.38 15.41
N SER A 6 32.73 -27.19 15.28
CA SER A 6 31.38 -26.73 14.87
C SER A 6 30.84 -25.64 15.80
N GLU A 7 31.06 -25.71 17.12
CA GLU A 7 30.73 -24.62 18.04
C GLU A 7 31.56 -23.36 17.82
N LYS A 8 32.80 -23.43 17.30
CA LYS A 8 33.63 -22.25 17.04
C LYS A 8 33.15 -21.53 15.78
N LEU A 9 32.86 -22.28 14.72
CA LEU A 9 32.22 -21.79 13.49
C LEU A 9 30.81 -21.25 13.75
N LYS A 10 29.97 -22.02 14.47
CA LYS A 10 28.67 -21.56 14.94
C LYS A 10 28.80 -20.38 15.89
N ARG A 11 29.87 -20.16 16.66
CA ARG A 11 29.99 -18.97 17.51
C ARG A 11 30.48 -17.73 16.74
N ILE A 12 31.25 -17.93 15.68
CA ILE A 12 31.65 -16.87 14.73
C ILE A 12 30.43 -16.47 13.88
N VAL A 13 29.68 -17.44 13.35
CA VAL A 13 28.50 -17.21 12.48
C VAL A 13 27.20 -16.95 13.26
N SER A 14 26.89 -17.66 14.37
CA SER A 14 25.67 -17.39 15.19
C SER A 14 25.79 -16.16 16.10
N GLY A 15 27.00 -15.69 16.39
CA GLY A 15 27.19 -14.37 16.99
C GLY A 15 26.77 -13.23 16.05
N LEU A 16 26.59 -13.53 14.75
CA LEU A 16 26.29 -12.58 13.68
C LEU A 16 24.82 -12.66 13.18
N LEU A 17 24.00 -13.60 13.67
CA LEU A 17 22.57 -13.69 13.31
C LEU A 17 21.60 -13.01 14.30
N SER A 18 22.09 -12.31 15.34
CA SER A 18 21.23 -11.47 16.18
C SER A 18 21.10 -10.04 15.61
N LEU A 19 20.41 -9.89 14.48
CA LEU A 19 19.94 -8.58 14.04
C LEU A 19 18.56 -8.30 14.65
N ALA A 20 18.55 -7.90 15.91
CA ALA A 20 17.45 -7.11 16.49
C ALA A 20 17.92 -6.40 17.77
N MET A 21 17.94 -5.07 17.70
CA MET A 21 17.92 -4.14 18.85
C MET A 21 19.02 -4.28 19.91
N ILE A 22 20.11 -3.52 19.77
CA ILE A 22 20.72 -2.84 20.93
C ILE A 22 21.13 -1.41 20.53
N THR A 23 20.16 -0.50 20.55
CA THR A 23 20.44 0.90 20.87
C THR A 23 20.84 0.97 22.35
N THR A 24 22.12 0.96 22.69
CA THR A 24 22.54 1.39 24.03
C THR A 24 23.72 2.34 23.96
N SER A 25 23.41 3.60 24.23
CA SER A 25 24.31 4.59 24.79
C SER A 25 25.11 3.99 25.96
N MET A 26 26.39 3.69 25.75
CA MET A 26 27.32 3.49 26.85
C MET A 26 27.86 4.84 27.30
N SER A 27 27.30 5.36 28.39
CA SER A 27 27.94 6.39 29.20
C SER A 27 29.24 5.84 29.77
N ALA A 28 30.38 6.36 29.32
CA ALA A 28 31.66 6.14 29.98
C ALA A 28 31.74 7.04 31.23
N VAL A 29 31.59 6.41 32.41
CA VAL A 29 31.95 7.01 33.69
C VAL A 29 33.49 6.99 33.79
N LEU A 30 34.08 8.17 33.90
CA LEU A 30 35.48 8.38 34.26
C LEU A 30 35.80 7.77 35.64
N PRO A 31 36.96 7.11 35.81
CA PRO A 31 37.74 7.24 37.01
C PRO A 31 38.89 8.21 36.76
N ALA A 32 38.84 9.34 37.47
CA ALA A 32 40.00 10.19 37.67
C ALA A 32 41.02 9.46 38.55
N SER A 33 42.27 9.34 38.10
CA SER A 33 43.40 10.04 38.69
C SER A 33 44.68 9.63 37.96
N ALA A 34 45.41 10.63 37.47
CA ALA A 34 46.78 10.48 37.05
C ALA A 34 47.64 9.99 38.22
N ASP A 35 48.37 8.89 38.03
CA ASP A 35 49.76 8.78 38.48
C ASP A 35 50.47 7.61 37.81
N ALA A 36 51.71 7.88 37.37
CA ALA A 36 52.70 6.99 36.74
C ALA A 36 52.40 6.44 35.33
N ALA A 37 52.62 7.26 34.30
CA ALA A 37 52.81 6.76 32.93
C ALA A 37 54.08 5.88 32.86
N SER A 38 53.91 4.56 32.70
CA SER A 38 54.95 3.69 32.16
C SER A 38 55.31 4.21 30.77
N LYS A 39 56.60 4.43 30.49
CA LYS A 39 57.05 4.71 29.12
C LYS A 39 56.69 3.50 28.25
N GLN A 40 55.77 3.68 27.32
CA GLN A 40 55.48 2.68 26.28
C GLN A 40 56.77 2.44 25.46
N GLU A 41 57.15 1.19 25.26
CA GLU A 41 58.31 0.86 24.43
C GLU A 41 57.99 1.18 22.96
N ALA A 42 58.99 1.70 22.24
CA ALA A 42 58.84 2.15 20.86
C ALA A 42 58.89 0.98 19.87
N TYR A 43 58.05 1.01 18.83
CA TYR A 43 58.02 0.00 17.77
C TYR A 43 59.39 -0.11 17.06
N PRO A 44 60.00 -1.30 16.93
CA PRO A 44 61.44 -1.41 16.63
C PRO A 44 61.82 -1.28 15.16
N TYR A 45 60.85 -1.25 14.23
CA TYR A 45 61.12 -1.31 12.78
C TYR A 45 60.70 -0.03 12.05
N ALA A 46 61.56 0.40 11.11
CA ALA A 46 61.25 1.45 10.14
C ALA A 46 60.37 0.93 8.99
N ILE A 47 60.52 -0.35 8.65
CA ILE A 47 59.72 -1.05 7.62
C ILE A 47 59.41 -2.46 8.15
N PHE A 48 58.14 -2.84 8.15
CA PHE A 48 57.67 -4.18 8.49
C PHE A 48 56.70 -4.72 7.42
N ALA A 49 56.88 -5.98 7.02
CA ALA A 49 55.97 -6.71 6.12
C ALA A 49 55.64 -8.11 6.68
N ALA A 50 54.35 -8.40 6.90
CA ALA A 50 53.89 -9.61 7.59
C ALA A 50 53.69 -10.84 6.70
N ASP A 51 53.56 -10.67 5.38
CA ASP A 51 53.33 -11.78 4.46
C ASP A 51 54.52 -12.75 4.45
N GLU A 52 54.22 -14.06 4.43
CA GLU A 52 55.22 -15.14 4.35
C GLU A 52 55.55 -15.51 2.89
N LEU A 53 54.58 -15.32 1.98
CA LEU A 53 54.76 -15.54 0.54
C LEU A 53 55.23 -14.26 -0.17
N GLY A 54 54.66 -13.13 0.24
CA GLY A 54 55.08 -11.77 -0.10
C GLY A 54 56.14 -11.22 0.86
N GLY A 55 56.54 -9.96 0.73
CA GLY A 55 57.61 -9.42 1.57
C GLY A 55 57.96 -7.97 1.24
N ILE A 56 59.25 -7.64 1.27
CA ILE A 56 59.75 -6.30 0.98
C ILE A 56 60.49 -6.31 -0.35
N LYS A 57 59.98 -5.57 -1.33
CA LYS A 57 60.57 -5.44 -2.67
C LYS A 57 60.89 -3.98 -2.99
N LEU A 58 62.16 -3.69 -3.21
CA LEU A 58 62.68 -2.33 -3.42
C LEU A 58 63.36 -2.21 -4.79
N ASP A 59 62.63 -1.76 -5.81
CA ASP A 59 63.17 -1.55 -7.17
C ASP A 59 63.62 -0.10 -7.38
N LEU A 60 64.90 0.19 -7.15
CA LEU A 60 65.47 1.54 -7.17
C LEU A 60 67.00 1.60 -7.29
N ASN A 61 67.54 2.73 -7.75
CA ASN A 61 68.98 2.89 -7.98
C ASN A 61 69.79 3.18 -6.70
N TYR A 62 69.27 4.02 -5.79
CA TYR A 62 69.94 4.42 -4.54
C TYR A 62 69.05 4.22 -3.32
N LEU A 63 69.50 3.43 -2.34
CA LEU A 63 68.77 3.18 -1.09
C LEU A 63 69.53 3.72 0.11
N THR A 64 68.87 4.45 0.99
CA THR A 64 69.32 4.70 2.36
C THR A 64 68.20 4.37 3.34
N VAL A 65 68.49 3.52 4.33
CA VAL A 65 67.56 3.21 5.44
C VAL A 65 68.29 3.46 6.75
N ASN A 66 67.82 4.40 7.56
CA ASN A 66 68.35 4.68 8.89
C ASN A 66 67.38 4.11 9.94
N GLY A 67 67.45 2.79 10.18
CA GLY A 67 66.54 2.04 11.05
C GLY A 67 66.54 0.54 10.74
N ASN A 68 65.86 -0.26 11.57
CA ASN A 68 65.74 -1.70 11.35
C ASN A 68 64.59 -2.01 10.38
N THR A 69 64.73 -3.06 9.58
CA THR A 69 63.73 -3.56 8.65
C THR A 69 63.44 -5.03 8.97
N CYS A 70 62.18 -5.45 8.93
CA CYS A 70 61.77 -6.82 9.21
C CYS A 70 60.71 -7.32 8.22
N THR A 71 60.83 -8.57 7.77
CA THR A 71 59.81 -9.22 6.93
C THR A 71 59.72 -10.71 7.24
N ASN A 72 58.50 -11.26 7.13
CA ASN A 72 58.26 -12.68 7.27
C ASN A 72 58.56 -13.49 5.99
N GLY A 73 58.50 -12.87 4.82
CA GLY A 73 58.93 -13.46 3.55
C GLY A 73 60.26 -12.90 3.08
N VAL A 74 60.35 -12.49 1.81
CA VAL A 74 61.63 -12.16 1.17
C VAL A 74 61.89 -10.65 1.14
N TYR A 75 63.07 -10.23 1.60
CA TYR A 75 63.59 -8.88 1.34
C TYR A 75 64.45 -8.86 0.06
N SER A 76 64.13 -7.98 -0.88
CA SER A 76 64.85 -7.86 -2.15
C SER A 76 65.03 -6.40 -2.57
N THR A 77 66.19 -6.09 -3.16
CA THR A 77 66.46 -4.75 -3.71
C THR A 77 67.31 -4.78 -4.98
N THR A 78 67.02 -3.87 -5.91
CA THR A 78 67.82 -3.65 -7.14
C THR A 78 68.93 -2.60 -6.96
N ALA A 79 69.00 -1.94 -5.79
CA ALA A 79 70.01 -0.92 -5.50
C ALA A 79 71.42 -1.54 -5.50
N LYS A 80 72.33 -0.97 -6.29
CA LYS A 80 73.69 -1.52 -6.45
C LYS A 80 74.54 -1.41 -5.18
N TYR A 81 74.30 -0.38 -4.37
CA TYR A 81 75.03 -0.09 -3.13
C TYR A 81 74.06 0.44 -2.07
N PRO A 82 73.20 -0.40 -1.47
CA PRO A 82 72.25 0.03 -0.46
C PRO A 82 72.98 0.43 0.83
N ASN A 83 72.58 1.55 1.42
CA ASN A 83 73.13 2.05 2.69
C ASN A 83 72.11 1.87 3.82
N VAL A 84 72.13 0.72 4.48
CA VAL A 84 71.24 0.40 5.60
C VAL A 84 71.99 0.57 6.92
N ASN A 85 71.70 1.65 7.64
CA ASN A 85 72.18 1.94 8.98
C ASN A 85 71.22 1.37 10.03
N GLY A 86 71.11 0.03 10.05
CA GLY A 86 70.26 -0.77 10.94
C GLY A 86 70.36 -2.26 10.59
N THR A 87 69.49 -3.11 11.15
CA THR A 87 69.43 -4.54 10.83
C THR A 87 68.29 -4.88 9.87
N ILE A 88 68.53 -5.79 8.94
CA ILE A 88 67.48 -6.45 8.15
C ILE A 88 67.25 -7.83 8.77
N LEU A 89 66.01 -8.12 9.15
CA LEU A 89 65.56 -9.41 9.66
C LEU A 89 64.63 -10.04 8.64
N GLU A 90 65.06 -11.14 8.05
CA GLU A 90 64.23 -12.04 7.26
C GLU A 90 63.95 -13.25 8.16
N ASN A 91 62.69 -13.56 8.42
CA ASN A 91 62.39 -14.85 9.04
C ASN A 91 62.58 -15.92 7.97
N GLU A 92 63.57 -16.80 8.16
CA GLU A 92 63.71 -17.97 7.30
C GLU A 92 62.41 -18.77 7.39
N ALA A 93 61.63 -18.76 6.30
CA ALA A 93 60.47 -19.60 6.11
C ALA A 93 60.84 -21.06 6.41
N LEU A 94 59.90 -21.75 7.07
CA LEU A 94 59.95 -23.17 7.35
C LEU A 94 60.44 -23.95 6.12
N ALA A 95 61.67 -24.46 6.20
CA ALA A 95 62.01 -25.70 5.53
C ALA A 95 61.13 -26.79 6.18
N VAL A 96 59.99 -27.10 5.56
CA VAL A 96 59.26 -28.33 5.87
C VAL A 96 60.06 -29.48 5.26
N ASP A 97 60.99 -30.02 6.05
CA ASP A 97 61.38 -31.42 5.90
C ASP A 97 60.16 -32.25 6.32
N GLU A 98 59.44 -32.80 5.34
CA GLU A 98 58.58 -33.95 5.57
C GLU A 98 59.45 -35.12 6.06
N ILE A 99 59.48 -35.31 7.37
CA ILE A 99 59.69 -36.64 7.95
C ILE A 99 58.40 -37.00 8.68
N VAL A 100 57.50 -37.64 7.94
CA VAL A 100 56.46 -38.48 8.54
C VAL A 100 57.17 -39.71 9.10
N THR A 101 57.30 -39.77 10.41
CA THR A 101 57.37 -41.06 11.11
C THR A 101 56.14 -41.18 11.98
N ASP A 102 55.30 -42.14 11.63
CA ASP A 102 54.25 -42.71 12.47
C ASP A 102 54.78 -42.95 13.89
N ASP A 103 54.16 -42.34 14.89
CA ASP A 103 53.75 -43.11 16.07
C ASP A 103 52.68 -42.34 16.88
N GLU A 104 51.69 -43.11 17.30
CA GLU A 104 50.61 -42.66 18.17
C GLU A 104 51.13 -42.28 19.57
N ASN A 105 50.37 -41.39 20.23
CA ASN A 105 50.20 -41.32 21.69
C ASN A 105 51.16 -40.40 22.50
N THR A 106 50.79 -39.12 22.65
CA THR A 106 50.96 -38.38 23.93
C THR A 106 49.95 -37.25 24.12
N THR A 107 49.16 -37.39 25.18
CA THR A 107 48.53 -36.44 26.12
C THR A 107 48.68 -34.91 25.94
N ASP A 108 47.53 -34.23 26.08
CA ASP A 108 47.33 -32.87 26.63
C ASP A 108 48.36 -31.80 26.24
N ALA A 109 48.22 -31.24 25.03
CA ALA A 109 48.68 -29.90 24.75
C ALA A 109 47.57 -28.91 25.14
N GLN A 110 47.72 -28.28 26.30
CA GLN A 110 47.01 -27.05 26.63
C GLN A 110 47.29 -26.02 25.52
N ASP A 111 46.22 -25.53 24.92
CA ASP A 111 46.19 -24.44 23.95
C ASP A 111 46.63 -23.14 24.65
N SER A 112 47.96 -22.95 24.78
CA SER A 112 48.52 -21.67 25.17
C SER A 112 48.35 -20.72 24.00
N ALA A 113 47.46 -19.74 24.12
CA ALA A 113 47.39 -18.61 23.20
C ALA A 113 48.82 -18.15 22.88
N LYS A 114 49.21 -18.27 21.61
CA LYS A 114 50.54 -17.88 21.14
C LYS A 114 50.74 -16.42 21.58
N ALA A 115 51.74 -16.18 22.42
CA ALA A 115 52.03 -14.82 22.87
C ALA A 115 52.43 -13.98 21.65
N PHE A 116 51.82 -12.80 21.50
CA PHE A 116 52.13 -11.85 20.42
C PHE A 116 53.63 -11.62 20.31
N ASP A 117 54.21 -11.96 19.16
CA ASP A 117 55.61 -11.78 18.85
C ASP A 117 55.75 -10.63 17.87
N ILE A 118 56.19 -9.46 18.36
CA ILE A 118 56.37 -8.25 17.54
C ILE A 118 57.31 -8.44 16.33
N SER A 119 58.15 -9.47 16.34
CA SER A 119 59.06 -9.78 15.23
C SER A 119 58.45 -10.67 14.15
N ARG A 120 57.21 -11.14 14.34
CA ARG A 120 56.49 -12.02 13.41
C ARG A 120 55.04 -11.61 13.19
N ASP A 121 54.35 -11.22 14.24
CA ASP A 121 52.92 -10.93 14.22
C ASP A 121 52.66 -9.48 13.80
N MET A 122 51.62 -9.28 13.00
CA MET A 122 51.15 -7.95 12.60
C MET A 122 50.63 -7.19 13.83
N ILE A 123 51.12 -5.96 14.04
CA ILE A 123 50.62 -5.10 15.10
C ILE A 123 49.35 -4.37 14.65
N TYR A 124 48.25 -4.53 15.39
CA TYR A 124 46.99 -3.82 15.17
C TYR A 124 46.89 -2.56 16.04
N ILE A 125 46.65 -1.40 15.42
CA ILE A 125 46.50 -0.10 16.10
C ILE A 125 45.30 0.71 15.57
N HIS A 126 44.25 0.04 15.08
CA HIS A 126 43.08 0.67 14.47
C HIS A 126 42.39 1.65 15.43
N ASN A 127 42.08 1.21 16.65
CA ASN A 127 41.41 2.04 17.65
C ASN A 127 42.30 3.22 18.05
N LYS A 128 43.62 3.03 18.15
CA LYS A 128 44.59 4.10 18.39
C LYS A 128 44.57 5.15 17.27
N LEU A 129 44.52 4.73 16.00
CA LEU A 129 44.43 5.63 14.85
C LEU A 129 43.09 6.38 14.83
N MET A 130 41.98 5.67 15.05
CA MET A 130 40.63 6.25 15.08
C MET A 130 40.50 7.30 16.19
N THR A 131 40.93 6.95 17.41
CA THR A 131 40.84 7.86 18.56
C THR A 131 41.78 9.06 18.45
N SER A 132 42.96 8.89 17.86
CA SER A 132 43.97 9.95 17.75
C SER A 132 43.68 10.96 16.64
N TRP A 133 43.07 10.55 15.53
CA TRP A 133 42.83 11.44 14.39
C TRP A 133 41.37 11.46 13.89
N PHE A 134 40.71 10.31 13.76
CA PHE A 134 39.46 10.23 12.99
C PHE A 134 38.18 10.45 13.81
N ASN A 135 38.23 10.47 15.15
CA ASN A 135 37.07 10.74 16.01
C ASN A 135 36.38 12.11 15.77
N ASN A 136 37.10 13.10 15.23
CA ASN A 136 36.55 14.43 14.91
C ASN A 136 36.90 14.86 13.47
N GLY A 137 37.15 13.89 12.58
CA GLY A 137 37.54 14.12 11.18
C GLY A 137 36.35 14.33 10.24
N ARG A 138 36.63 14.62 8.97
CA ARG A 138 35.63 14.51 7.89
C ARG A 138 35.48 13.04 7.51
N ASN A 139 34.28 12.51 7.64
CA ASN A 139 33.98 11.12 7.33
C ASN A 139 33.10 11.04 6.08
N PHE A 140 33.34 10.06 5.22
CA PHE A 140 32.54 9.75 4.04
C PHE A 140 32.10 8.29 4.14
N ASP A 141 30.81 8.04 3.88
CA ASP A 141 30.18 6.73 4.04
C ASP A 141 30.27 5.84 2.78
N ASP A 142 30.85 6.37 1.69
CA ASP A 142 31.11 5.68 0.42
C ASP A 142 32.47 6.10 -0.15
N ASP A 143 32.84 5.55 -1.32
CA ASP A 143 34.03 5.92 -2.07
C ASP A 143 34.18 7.44 -2.27
N TYR A 144 35.40 7.94 -2.05
CA TYR A 144 35.71 9.35 -2.14
C TYR A 144 36.87 9.62 -3.10
N THR A 145 36.60 10.41 -4.15
CA THR A 145 37.61 10.84 -5.11
C THR A 145 37.70 12.37 -5.19
N LEU A 146 38.91 12.92 -5.15
CA LEU A 146 39.17 14.34 -5.38
C LEU A 146 40.34 14.53 -6.35
N SER A 147 40.08 15.23 -7.45
CA SER A 147 41.11 15.61 -8.42
C SER A 147 41.20 17.12 -8.55
N GLU A 148 42.33 17.68 -8.09
CA GLU A 148 42.63 19.11 -8.16
C GLU A 148 44.11 19.32 -8.44
N MET A 149 44.49 20.47 -9.00
CA MET A 149 45.91 20.77 -9.24
C MET A 149 46.73 20.82 -7.94
N ASN A 150 46.15 21.34 -6.85
CA ASN A 150 46.79 21.44 -5.54
C ASN A 150 45.79 21.07 -4.45
N ILE A 151 46.12 20.06 -3.65
CA ILE A 151 45.27 19.51 -2.59
C ILE A 151 45.96 19.76 -1.24
N ASN A 152 45.32 20.53 -0.36
CA ASN A 152 45.86 20.86 0.97
C ASN A 152 45.02 20.20 2.07
N LEU A 153 45.57 19.19 2.73
CA LEU A 153 44.88 18.39 3.74
C LEU A 153 45.40 18.75 5.13
N ASN A 154 44.64 19.59 5.84
CA ASN A 154 44.98 20.08 7.19
C ASN A 154 44.03 19.54 8.28
N SER A 155 43.02 18.76 7.91
CA SER A 155 42.07 18.14 8.83
C SER A 155 41.89 16.67 8.46
N PRO A 156 41.77 15.76 9.44
CA PRO A 156 41.69 14.34 9.17
C PRO A 156 40.52 13.98 8.26
N VAL A 157 40.74 13.02 7.36
CA VAL A 157 39.70 12.48 6.47
C VAL A 157 39.65 10.96 6.62
N TYR A 158 38.48 10.40 6.90
CA TYR A 158 38.23 8.97 6.92
C TYR A 158 37.15 8.59 5.91
N VAL A 159 37.31 7.47 5.22
CA VAL A 159 36.40 7.00 4.17
C VAL A 159 36.06 5.54 4.44
N THR A 160 34.79 5.19 4.49
CA THR A 160 34.35 3.78 4.66
C THR A 160 34.49 2.95 3.37
N GLY A 161 34.57 3.61 2.21
CA GLY A 161 34.92 2.99 0.93
C GLY A 161 36.39 3.21 0.55
N LYS A 162 36.64 3.33 -0.76
CA LYS A 162 37.95 3.66 -1.37
C LYS A 162 38.22 5.16 -1.36
N MET A 163 39.46 5.55 -1.08
CA MET A 163 39.93 6.94 -1.15
C MET A 163 40.86 7.15 -2.34
N SER A 164 40.63 8.19 -3.15
CA SER A 164 41.49 8.57 -4.27
C SER A 164 41.74 10.08 -4.34
N TYR A 165 42.99 10.51 -4.21
CA TYR A 165 43.42 11.90 -4.42
C TYR A 165 44.32 12.00 -5.64
N ASN A 166 44.04 12.96 -6.54
CA ASN A 166 44.83 13.21 -7.75
C ASN A 166 45.22 14.70 -7.85
N GLY A 167 46.48 15.04 -7.53
CA GLY A 167 47.01 16.39 -7.53
C GLY A 167 48.34 16.58 -6.80
N ASN A 168 48.86 17.81 -6.74
CA ASN A 168 49.98 18.14 -5.85
C ASN A 168 49.48 18.22 -4.39
N MET A 169 49.94 17.31 -3.53
CA MET A 169 49.41 17.13 -2.18
C MET A 169 50.32 17.68 -1.09
N ALA A 170 49.74 18.51 -0.22
CA ALA A 170 50.29 18.88 1.08
C ALA A 170 49.49 18.21 2.19
N LEU A 171 50.01 17.13 2.77
CA LEU A 171 49.35 16.31 3.77
C LEU A 171 49.91 16.64 5.17
N ASN A 172 49.21 17.51 5.91
CA ASN A 172 49.62 17.94 7.26
C ASN A 172 48.79 17.26 8.36
N THR A 173 48.18 16.11 8.05
CA THR A 173 47.18 15.43 8.88
C THR A 173 47.07 13.94 8.52
N ALA A 174 46.08 13.25 9.09
CA ALA A 174 45.80 11.85 8.79
C ALA A 174 44.74 11.70 7.68
N ILE A 175 44.97 10.77 6.76
CA ILE A 175 43.97 10.25 5.85
C ILE A 175 43.84 8.75 6.07
N GLY A 176 42.61 8.26 6.02
CA GLY A 176 42.31 6.85 6.24
C GLY A 176 41.15 6.36 5.39
N ALA A 177 41.23 5.10 4.97
CA ALA A 177 40.11 4.41 4.34
C ALA A 177 39.90 3.04 4.99
N VAL A 178 38.68 2.51 4.94
CA VAL A 178 38.43 1.08 5.25
C VAL A 178 39.00 0.21 4.13
N SER A 179 38.82 0.64 2.87
CA SER A 179 39.39 0.02 1.67
C SER A 179 40.66 0.76 1.19
N ASP A 180 40.95 0.73 -0.10
CA ASP A 180 42.18 1.27 -0.69
C ASP A 180 42.36 2.77 -0.48
N VAL A 181 43.61 3.21 -0.35
CA VAL A 181 44.02 4.62 -0.47
C VAL A 181 44.93 4.79 -1.68
N THR A 182 44.51 5.62 -2.64
CA THR A 182 45.31 5.97 -3.83
C THR A 182 45.65 7.45 -3.85
N LEU A 183 46.95 7.77 -3.91
CA LEU A 183 47.50 9.12 -4.02
C LEU A 183 48.25 9.23 -5.34
N SER A 184 47.85 10.15 -6.21
CA SER A 184 48.52 10.36 -7.50
C SER A 184 48.55 11.84 -7.94
N GLY A 185 49.23 12.14 -9.05
CA GLY A 185 48.96 13.37 -9.82
C GLY A 185 49.96 14.52 -9.67
N GLY A 186 51.03 14.39 -8.89
CA GLY A 186 52.04 15.45 -8.76
C GLY A 186 53.15 15.16 -7.76
N ASN A 187 53.20 15.92 -6.68
CA ASN A 187 54.13 15.70 -5.58
C ASN A 187 53.36 15.50 -4.27
N LEU A 188 53.79 14.57 -3.44
CA LEU A 188 53.30 14.37 -2.09
C LEU A 188 54.29 14.96 -1.08
N ASN A 189 53.85 15.94 -0.30
CA ASN A 189 54.60 16.50 0.83
C ASN A 189 53.81 16.30 2.13
N GLY A 190 54.21 15.32 2.92
CA GLY A 190 53.61 14.97 4.20
C GLY A 190 54.38 15.53 5.38
N ASN A 191 53.71 16.26 6.27
CA ASN A 191 54.30 16.75 7.52
C ASN A 191 53.44 16.32 8.71
N ASN A 192 53.98 15.41 9.53
CA ASN A 192 53.24 14.70 10.58
C ASN A 192 51.98 14.01 10.03
N ALA A 193 52.16 13.30 8.91
CA ALA A 193 51.08 12.67 8.16
C ALA A 193 50.83 11.23 8.60
N VAL A 194 49.58 10.77 8.50
CA VAL A 194 49.23 9.34 8.55
C VAL A 194 48.52 8.98 7.25
N ILE A 195 48.94 7.91 6.60
CA ILE A 195 48.23 7.29 5.49
C ILE A 195 47.82 5.89 5.96
N TYR A 196 46.51 5.69 6.06
CA TYR A 196 45.94 4.52 6.69
C TYR A 196 44.97 3.79 5.77
N SER A 197 45.14 2.48 5.60
CA SER A 197 44.12 1.59 5.06
C SER A 197 43.79 0.51 6.09
N LYS A 198 42.51 0.32 6.41
CA LYS A 198 42.10 -0.72 7.37
C LYS A 198 42.28 -2.11 6.78
N PHE A 199 41.75 -2.36 5.58
CA PHE A 199 41.75 -3.68 4.94
C PHE A 199 42.34 -3.69 3.51
N GLY A 200 42.34 -2.56 2.80
CA GLY A 200 42.81 -2.47 1.41
C GLY A 200 44.27 -2.02 1.24
N ASP A 201 44.65 -1.73 0.00
CA ASP A 201 46.01 -1.33 -0.38
C ASP A 201 46.28 0.17 -0.18
N ILE A 202 47.56 0.56 -0.11
CA ILE A 202 47.99 1.96 -0.21
C ILE A 202 48.87 2.11 -1.43
N ASN A 203 48.41 2.88 -2.41
CA ASN A 203 49.14 3.19 -3.64
C ASN A 203 49.51 4.68 -3.68
N ILE A 204 50.82 4.97 -3.73
CA ILE A 204 51.37 6.31 -3.89
C ILE A 204 52.08 6.38 -5.24
N ASP A 205 51.46 6.99 -6.24
CA ASP A 205 51.96 7.15 -7.61
C ASP A 205 52.23 8.64 -7.91
N GLU A 206 53.39 9.11 -7.50
CA GLU A 206 53.73 10.54 -7.47
C GLU A 206 55.06 10.81 -8.18
N SER A 207 55.23 12.01 -8.73
CA SER A 207 56.56 12.42 -9.22
C SER A 207 57.58 12.47 -8.08
N GLN A 208 57.23 13.00 -6.92
CA GLN A 208 58.09 12.99 -5.72
C GLN A 208 57.24 12.75 -4.49
N ALA A 209 57.70 11.91 -3.56
CA ALA A 209 57.03 11.69 -2.29
C ALA A 209 58.00 11.95 -1.14
N SER A 210 57.71 12.95 -0.30
CA SER A 210 58.47 13.29 0.89
C SER A 210 57.53 13.39 2.08
N MET A 211 57.71 12.54 3.09
CA MET A 211 56.78 12.44 4.21
C MET A 211 57.52 12.35 5.55
N ASN A 212 57.00 13.04 6.56
CA ASN A 212 57.27 12.76 7.97
C ASN A 212 55.98 12.17 8.55
N GLY A 213 55.94 10.87 8.85
CA GLY A 213 54.66 10.22 9.08
C GLY A 213 54.65 8.70 9.25
N LEU A 214 53.45 8.13 9.35
CA LEU A 214 53.18 6.70 9.39
C LEU A 214 52.41 6.28 8.11
N ILE A 215 52.85 5.20 7.47
CA ILE A 215 52.10 4.51 6.42
C ILE A 215 51.71 3.13 6.96
N TYR A 216 50.41 2.84 7.05
CA TYR A 216 49.89 1.69 7.78
C TYR A 216 48.78 0.99 7.00
N ALA A 217 49.03 -0.24 6.55
CA ALA A 217 48.08 -1.09 5.80
C ALA A 217 48.21 -2.56 6.26
N PRO A 218 47.72 -2.91 7.45
CA PRO A 218 48.00 -4.21 8.09
C PRO A 218 47.52 -5.44 7.31
N PHE A 219 46.59 -5.26 6.36
CA PHE A 219 46.07 -6.32 5.49
C PHE A 219 46.35 -6.09 4.00
N GLY A 220 46.95 -4.95 3.65
CA GLY A 220 47.16 -4.55 2.27
C GLY A 220 48.64 -4.39 1.90
N THR A 221 48.85 -4.16 0.61
CA THR A 221 50.14 -3.83 0.03
C THR A 221 50.35 -2.32 0.03
N VAL A 222 51.49 -1.87 0.54
CA VAL A 222 51.97 -0.49 0.37
C VAL A 222 52.83 -0.44 -0.88
N THR A 223 52.32 0.18 -1.95
CA THR A 223 53.06 0.44 -3.19
C THR A 223 53.42 1.92 -3.28
N VAL A 224 54.71 2.22 -3.46
CA VAL A 224 55.20 3.58 -3.70
C VAL A 224 55.91 3.61 -5.05
N ASP A 225 55.33 4.29 -6.02
CA ASP A 225 55.92 4.59 -7.33
C ASP A 225 56.26 6.09 -7.41
N CYS A 226 57.55 6.43 -7.44
CA CYS A 226 57.98 7.82 -7.60
C CYS A 226 59.43 8.02 -8.07
N ASP A 227 59.79 9.20 -8.57
CA ASP A 227 61.19 9.47 -8.95
C ASP A 227 62.11 9.50 -7.72
N ASN A 228 61.71 10.12 -6.59
CA ASN A 228 62.40 10.03 -5.30
C ASN A 228 61.43 9.87 -4.13
N PHE A 229 61.73 8.94 -3.23
CA PHE A 229 60.98 8.73 -2.00
C PHE A 229 61.80 9.16 -0.77
N ASN A 230 61.24 9.99 0.10
CA ASN A 230 61.85 10.37 1.37
C ASN A 230 60.84 10.16 2.50
N LEU A 231 61.18 9.35 3.51
CA LEU A 231 60.34 9.12 4.68
C LEU A 231 61.14 9.42 5.95
N ASN A 232 60.56 10.18 6.87
CA ASN A 232 60.99 10.26 8.27
C ASN A 232 59.86 9.69 9.12
N GLY A 233 59.85 8.37 9.33
CA GLY A 233 58.61 7.67 9.64
C GLY A 233 58.75 6.17 9.78
N ILE A 234 57.60 5.50 9.66
CA ILE A 234 57.45 4.03 9.74
C ILE A 234 56.48 3.55 8.66
N ILE A 235 56.76 2.38 8.09
CA ILE A 235 55.86 1.63 7.21
C ILE A 235 55.56 0.28 7.85
N ILE A 236 54.27 -0.06 8.00
CA ILE A 236 53.81 -1.39 8.47
C ILE A 236 52.71 -1.84 7.52
N ALA A 237 52.90 -2.99 6.88
CA ALA A 237 51.96 -3.49 5.88
C ALA A 237 51.95 -5.02 5.80
N GLN A 238 50.99 -5.59 5.08
CA GLN A 238 51.07 -7.00 4.68
C GLN A 238 52.26 -7.20 3.73
N ASN A 239 52.35 -6.33 2.71
CA ASN A 239 53.43 -6.29 1.73
C ASN A 239 53.96 -4.88 1.51
N VAL A 240 55.25 -4.73 1.18
CA VAL A 240 55.85 -3.41 0.87
C VAL A 240 56.59 -3.45 -0.46
N VAL A 241 56.15 -2.63 -1.40
CA VAL A 241 56.74 -2.46 -2.73
C VAL A 241 57.13 -1.01 -2.94
N ILE A 242 58.41 -0.72 -3.13
CA ILE A 242 58.90 0.62 -3.45
C ILE A 242 59.59 0.59 -4.81
N ASN A 243 58.96 1.21 -5.80
CA ASN A 243 59.48 1.42 -7.13
C ASN A 243 59.93 2.88 -7.23
N SER A 244 61.24 3.11 -7.29
CA SER A 244 61.75 4.48 -7.42
C SER A 244 62.83 4.64 -8.48
N ARG A 245 62.59 5.56 -9.42
CA ARG A 245 63.48 5.77 -10.57
C ARG A 245 64.89 6.19 -10.13
N TYR A 246 65.03 7.03 -9.12
CA TYR A 246 66.33 7.47 -8.61
C TYR A 246 66.64 6.85 -7.26
N GLY A 247 65.81 7.03 -6.23
CA GLY A 247 66.15 6.46 -4.93
C GLY A 247 65.18 6.74 -3.79
N ALA A 248 65.38 5.99 -2.72
CA ALA A 248 64.60 6.06 -1.50
C ALA A 248 65.48 6.35 -0.27
N ASN A 249 65.07 7.30 0.56
CA ASN A 249 65.69 7.63 1.84
C ASN A 249 64.68 7.51 2.97
N ILE A 250 64.81 6.46 3.78
CA ILE A 250 63.86 6.11 4.84
C ILE A 250 64.57 6.24 6.19
N ASN A 251 64.12 7.18 7.01
CA ASN A 251 64.66 7.46 8.32
C ASN A 251 63.64 7.05 9.39
N TYR A 252 64.05 6.19 10.30
CA TYR A 252 63.24 5.81 11.45
C TYR A 252 62.91 7.01 12.33
N SER A 253 61.66 7.11 12.76
CA SER A 253 61.19 8.17 13.65
C SER A 253 60.84 7.61 15.02
N ASN A 254 61.62 8.00 16.05
CA ASN A 254 61.30 7.65 17.45
C ASN A 254 59.90 8.11 17.85
N THR A 255 59.46 9.27 17.37
CA THR A 255 58.13 9.82 17.70
C THR A 255 57.01 8.91 17.17
N TRP A 256 57.12 8.43 15.92
CA TRP A 256 56.13 7.52 15.34
C TRP A 256 56.24 6.11 15.92
N ALA A 257 57.44 5.68 16.30
CA ALA A 257 57.65 4.39 16.95
C ALA A 257 57.03 4.34 18.34
N GLU A 258 57.18 5.39 19.14
CA GLU A 258 56.51 5.54 20.44
C GLU A 258 54.98 5.60 20.25
N PHE A 259 54.50 6.23 19.17
CA PHE A 259 53.09 6.23 18.83
C PHE A 259 52.57 4.84 18.46
N VAL A 260 53.29 4.02 17.69
CA VAL A 260 52.85 2.66 17.36
C VAL A 260 52.89 1.78 18.62
N GLY A 261 54.01 1.76 19.33
CA GLY A 261 54.20 0.94 20.53
C GLY A 261 54.49 -0.53 20.23
N THR A 262 54.45 -1.38 21.25
CA THR A 262 54.75 -2.83 21.13
C THR A 262 53.57 -3.75 21.50
N GLU A 263 52.42 -3.17 21.84
CA GLU A 263 51.20 -3.90 22.22
C GLU A 263 50.20 -3.83 21.07
N SER A 264 49.70 -5.00 20.62
CA SER A 264 48.67 -5.08 19.58
C SER A 264 47.26 -5.00 20.18
N GLU A 265 46.37 -4.30 19.49
CA GLU A 265 44.93 -4.34 19.73
C GLU A 265 44.32 -5.66 19.24
N GLU A 266 43.12 -5.98 19.74
CA GLU A 266 42.29 -7.05 19.17
C GLU A 266 41.72 -6.61 17.83
N LEU A 267 41.67 -7.55 16.88
CA LEU A 267 41.11 -7.29 15.57
C LEU A 267 39.57 -7.24 15.65
N SER A 268 38.98 -6.17 15.12
CA SER A 268 37.52 -5.98 15.05
C SER A 268 37.04 -5.69 13.64
N TRP A 269 36.13 -6.52 13.13
CA TRP A 269 35.46 -6.41 11.83
C TRP A 269 34.00 -6.85 11.93
N THR A 270 33.20 -6.49 10.93
CA THR A 270 31.77 -6.81 10.81
C THR A 270 31.47 -7.44 9.45
N PHE A 271 30.30 -8.05 9.25
CA PHE A 271 29.88 -8.54 7.92
C PHE A 271 29.88 -7.42 6.86
N ALA A 272 29.63 -6.18 7.25
CA ALA A 272 29.72 -5.03 6.33
C ALA A 272 31.15 -4.78 5.83
N ASP A 273 32.16 -5.21 6.58
CA ASP A 273 33.57 -5.12 6.19
C ASP A 273 33.99 -6.25 5.24
N TRP A 274 33.20 -7.34 5.12
CA TRP A 274 33.53 -8.54 4.35
C TRP A 274 33.90 -8.24 2.90
N LYS A 275 33.16 -7.34 2.26
CA LYS A 275 33.39 -6.89 0.88
C LYS A 275 34.72 -6.17 0.64
N TYR A 276 35.42 -5.77 1.71
CA TYR A 276 36.71 -5.08 1.66
C TYR A 276 37.87 -5.98 2.07
N LEU A 277 37.59 -7.21 2.52
CA LEU A 277 38.62 -8.18 2.86
C LEU A 277 39.15 -8.83 1.57
N ALA A 278 40.43 -9.16 1.56
CA ALA A 278 41.02 -9.90 0.46
C ALA A 278 40.46 -11.33 0.43
N ASP A 279 40.02 -11.74 -0.76
CA ASP A 279 39.57 -13.07 -1.14
C ASP A 279 40.34 -13.39 -2.43
N THR A 280 41.35 -14.27 -2.32
CA THR A 280 42.38 -14.40 -3.35
C THR A 280 42.05 -15.43 -4.41
N ASP A 281 41.41 -16.52 -4.03
CA ASP A 281 40.90 -17.57 -4.92
C ASP A 281 39.45 -17.33 -5.36
N LYS A 282 38.75 -16.37 -4.75
CA LYS A 282 37.44 -15.86 -5.16
C LYS A 282 36.31 -16.86 -4.98
N ASP A 283 36.40 -17.67 -3.94
CA ASP A 283 35.37 -18.62 -3.56
C ASP A 283 34.26 -17.98 -2.69
N GLY A 284 34.45 -16.72 -2.28
CA GLY A 284 33.53 -15.96 -1.42
C GLY A 284 33.93 -15.94 0.06
N LEU A 285 34.98 -16.68 0.44
CA LEU A 285 35.51 -16.75 1.79
C LEU A 285 36.82 -15.93 1.89
N PRO A 286 36.88 -14.86 2.69
CA PRO A 286 38.08 -14.03 2.75
C PRO A 286 39.25 -14.77 3.39
N ASN A 287 40.48 -14.50 2.92
CA ASN A 287 41.75 -15.07 3.39
C ASN A 287 41.89 -15.12 4.92
N ILE A 288 41.34 -14.12 5.62
CA ILE A 288 41.40 -14.04 7.07
C ILE A 288 40.50 -15.07 7.76
N ILE A 289 39.32 -15.32 7.20
CA ILE A 289 38.36 -16.31 7.68
C ILE A 289 38.88 -17.71 7.38
N GLU A 290 39.37 -17.91 6.17
CA GLU A 290 39.98 -19.17 5.75
C GLU A 290 41.08 -19.63 6.69
N LYS A 291 41.99 -18.71 7.04
CA LYS A 291 43.05 -18.98 8.03
C LYS A 291 42.49 -19.35 9.42
N GLU A 292 41.35 -18.81 9.82
CA GLU A 292 40.73 -19.12 11.11
C GLU A 292 40.05 -20.50 11.12
N ILE A 293 39.42 -20.88 10.01
CA ILE A 293 38.70 -22.16 9.88
C ILE A 293 39.59 -23.31 9.41
N GLY A 294 40.74 -23.00 8.80
CA GLY A 294 41.76 -23.95 8.38
C GLY A 294 41.74 -24.32 6.90
N THR A 295 40.95 -23.61 6.09
CA THR A 295 40.97 -23.71 4.62
C THR A 295 42.17 -22.97 4.03
N LYS A 296 42.39 -23.11 2.72
CA LYS A 296 43.58 -22.63 2.04
C LYS A 296 43.29 -21.35 1.23
N PRO A 297 43.85 -20.18 1.61
CA PRO A 297 43.58 -18.88 0.98
C PRO A 297 43.92 -18.66 -0.49
N TYR A 298 44.29 -19.71 -1.21
CA TYR A 298 44.70 -19.66 -2.61
C TYR A 298 44.15 -20.88 -3.38
N GLU A 299 43.31 -21.70 -2.75
CA GLU A 299 42.69 -22.90 -3.30
C GLU A 299 41.20 -22.85 -2.95
N ALA A 300 40.37 -22.49 -3.93
CA ALA A 300 38.92 -22.30 -3.74
C ALA A 300 38.16 -23.53 -3.21
N ASP A 301 38.74 -24.73 -3.33
CA ASP A 301 38.17 -26.00 -2.91
C ASP A 301 39.30 -26.73 -2.15
N THR A 302 39.23 -26.70 -0.82
CA THR A 302 40.31 -27.17 0.04
C THR A 302 40.38 -28.69 0.11
N ASP A 303 39.24 -29.39 0.09
CA ASP A 303 39.13 -30.83 0.28
C ASP A 303 38.99 -31.64 -1.02
N GLY A 304 38.71 -30.98 -2.13
CA GLY A 304 38.72 -31.50 -3.48
C GLY A 304 37.42 -32.19 -3.91
N ASP A 305 36.27 -31.84 -3.34
CA ASP A 305 34.97 -32.43 -3.67
C ASP A 305 34.21 -31.71 -4.81
N LEU A 306 34.78 -30.62 -5.34
CA LEU A 306 34.25 -29.71 -6.38
C LEU A 306 33.28 -28.63 -5.89
N LEU A 307 32.98 -28.54 -4.59
CA LEU A 307 32.32 -27.38 -4.01
C LEU A 307 33.37 -26.38 -3.50
N PRO A 308 33.19 -25.06 -3.72
CA PRO A 308 34.10 -24.09 -3.14
C PRO A 308 33.88 -23.92 -1.63
N ASP A 309 34.95 -23.68 -0.86
CA ASP A 309 34.90 -23.58 0.61
C ASP A 309 33.89 -22.50 1.05
N GLY A 310 33.86 -21.37 0.33
CA GLY A 310 32.89 -20.31 0.54
C GLY A 310 31.43 -20.76 0.33
N TYR A 311 31.14 -21.58 -0.68
CA TYR A 311 29.78 -22.09 -0.92
C TYR A 311 29.35 -23.08 0.16
N GLU A 312 30.24 -23.98 0.53
CA GLU A 312 30.01 -24.94 1.61
C GLU A 312 29.71 -24.25 2.94
N VAL A 313 30.49 -23.23 3.30
CA VAL A 313 30.34 -22.53 4.59
C VAL A 313 29.14 -21.59 4.60
N LEU A 314 28.90 -20.87 3.50
CA LEU A 314 27.90 -19.80 3.46
C LEU A 314 26.51 -20.27 3.00
N SER A 315 26.45 -21.30 2.13
CA SER A 315 25.20 -21.79 1.53
C SER A 315 24.78 -23.13 2.11
N LEU A 316 25.65 -24.14 2.09
CA LEU A 316 25.29 -25.51 2.47
C LEU A 316 25.36 -25.75 3.98
N GLY A 317 26.29 -25.10 4.67
CA GLY A 317 26.62 -25.40 6.06
C GLY A 317 27.40 -26.71 6.26
N THR A 318 28.09 -27.18 5.23
CA THR A 318 28.99 -28.35 5.23
C THR A 318 30.39 -27.99 5.76
N ASP A 319 31.25 -28.99 5.98
CA ASP A 319 32.62 -28.82 6.48
C ASP A 319 33.61 -28.83 5.30
N PRO A 320 34.21 -27.68 4.91
CA PRO A 320 35.05 -27.54 3.70
C PRO A 320 36.42 -28.23 3.78
N LEU A 321 36.59 -29.10 4.77
CA LEU A 321 37.79 -29.90 5.00
C LEU A 321 37.48 -31.40 4.83
N LYS A 322 36.26 -31.75 4.40
CA LYS A 322 35.71 -33.10 4.32
C LYS A 322 34.76 -33.22 3.12
N ILE A 323 35.22 -33.96 2.10
CA ILE A 323 34.42 -34.43 0.95
C ILE A 323 33.02 -34.98 1.31
N ASP A 324 32.88 -35.57 2.49
CA ASP A 324 31.61 -36.10 3.01
C ASP A 324 31.51 -35.65 4.48
N THR A 325 30.69 -34.63 4.71
CA THR A 325 30.58 -33.98 6.01
C THR A 325 30.02 -34.93 7.06
N ASP A 326 28.96 -35.67 6.71
CA ASP A 326 28.20 -36.51 7.64
C ASP A 326 28.66 -37.99 7.70
N ASP A 327 29.64 -38.35 6.87
CA ASP A 327 30.23 -39.67 6.69
C ASP A 327 29.19 -40.73 6.21
N ASN A 328 28.17 -40.35 5.44
CA ASN A 328 27.11 -41.26 4.96
C ASN A 328 27.47 -42.04 3.68
N GLY A 329 28.57 -41.68 3.01
CA GLY A 329 29.08 -42.34 1.81
C GLY A 329 28.69 -41.70 0.47
N VAL A 330 28.01 -40.55 0.50
CA VAL A 330 27.79 -39.64 -0.63
C VAL A 330 28.58 -38.36 -0.34
N SER A 331 29.27 -37.78 -1.33
CA SER A 331 29.97 -36.52 -1.10
C SER A 331 29.00 -35.36 -1.06
N ASP A 332 29.36 -34.27 -0.38
CA ASP A 332 28.49 -33.10 -0.21
C ASP A 332 28.05 -32.52 -1.57
N TYR A 333 28.91 -32.58 -2.60
CA TYR A 333 28.58 -32.26 -4.01
C TYR A 333 27.47 -33.16 -4.63
N ASP A 334 27.44 -34.45 -4.30
CA ASP A 334 26.53 -35.45 -4.88
C ASP A 334 25.24 -35.62 -4.05
N GLU A 335 25.12 -34.95 -2.91
CA GLU A 335 23.91 -34.95 -2.10
C GLU A 335 22.81 -34.07 -2.73
N ASP A 336 21.56 -34.37 -2.38
CA ASP A 336 20.35 -33.69 -2.84
C ASP A 336 19.51 -33.40 -1.58
N PHE A 337 19.61 -32.16 -1.11
CA PHE A 337 19.14 -31.74 0.20
C PHE A 337 17.63 -31.50 0.25
N ASP A 338 17.03 -30.95 -0.79
CA ASP A 338 15.59 -30.67 -0.88
C ASP A 338 14.79 -31.72 -1.67
N LYS A 339 15.46 -32.61 -2.39
CA LYS A 339 14.90 -33.77 -3.12
C LYS A 339 14.05 -33.35 -4.31
N ASP A 340 14.51 -32.34 -5.02
CA ASP A 340 13.95 -31.90 -6.30
C ASP A 340 14.46 -32.75 -7.49
N GLY A 341 15.59 -33.43 -7.32
CA GLY A 341 16.25 -34.26 -8.34
C GLY A 341 17.58 -33.70 -8.87
N LEU A 342 18.01 -32.52 -8.43
CA LEU A 342 19.34 -31.97 -8.63
C LEU A 342 20.23 -32.26 -7.42
N THR A 343 21.53 -32.40 -7.65
CA THR A 343 22.49 -32.48 -6.54
C THR A 343 22.97 -31.09 -6.20
N ASN A 344 23.41 -30.86 -4.95
CA ASN A 344 23.98 -29.60 -4.47
C ASN A 344 25.05 -29.04 -5.44
N GLY A 345 25.86 -29.93 -6.02
CA GLY A 345 26.85 -29.59 -7.04
C GLY A 345 26.26 -29.11 -8.36
N ARG A 346 25.19 -29.74 -8.85
CA ARG A 346 24.46 -29.26 -10.05
C ARG A 346 23.76 -27.93 -9.76
N GLU A 347 23.18 -27.78 -8.57
CA GLU A 347 22.54 -26.54 -8.16
C GLU A 347 23.53 -25.39 -8.07
N TYR A 348 24.72 -25.62 -7.54
CA TYR A 348 25.82 -24.65 -7.58
C TYR A 348 26.18 -24.23 -9.01
N GLU A 349 26.23 -25.18 -9.95
CA GLU A 349 26.60 -24.91 -11.34
C GLU A 349 25.55 -24.06 -12.09
N ILE A 350 24.26 -24.26 -11.82
CA ILE A 350 23.17 -23.55 -12.48
C ILE A 350 22.66 -22.33 -11.70
N GLY A 351 23.01 -22.23 -10.41
CA GLY A 351 22.66 -21.11 -9.54
C GLY A 351 21.36 -21.27 -8.75
N THR A 352 20.79 -22.47 -8.69
CA THR A 352 19.60 -22.79 -7.88
C THR A 352 19.95 -22.96 -6.40
N ARG A 353 18.94 -23.22 -5.56
CA ARG A 353 19.06 -23.19 -4.10
C ARG A 353 18.95 -24.59 -3.47
N PRO A 354 20.03 -25.12 -2.85
CA PRO A 354 20.09 -26.46 -2.25
C PRO A 354 19.11 -26.82 -1.14
N TYR A 355 18.25 -25.90 -0.75
CA TYR A 355 17.27 -26.12 0.32
C TYR A 355 15.87 -25.68 -0.09
N ALA A 356 15.67 -25.34 -1.37
CA ALA A 356 14.41 -24.90 -1.92
C ALA A 356 14.22 -25.63 -3.24
N ASP A 357 13.28 -26.59 -3.23
CA ASP A 357 13.04 -27.49 -4.36
C ASP A 357 12.43 -26.81 -5.59
N ASP A 358 12.14 -25.51 -5.48
CA ASP A 358 11.60 -24.57 -6.47
C ASP A 358 12.25 -23.21 -6.16
N THR A 359 13.25 -22.82 -6.96
CA THR A 359 14.10 -21.65 -6.69
C THR A 359 13.42 -20.34 -7.07
N ASP A 360 12.72 -20.31 -8.19
CA ASP A 360 12.10 -19.10 -8.71
C ASP A 360 10.65 -18.90 -8.22
N GLY A 361 9.96 -19.97 -7.80
CA GLY A 361 8.65 -19.95 -7.16
C GLY A 361 7.47 -20.10 -8.11
N ASP A 362 7.65 -20.70 -9.29
CA ASP A 362 6.59 -20.89 -10.28
C ASP A 362 5.72 -22.16 -10.05
N ASN A 363 6.11 -22.99 -9.07
CA ASN A 363 5.58 -24.32 -8.70
C ASN A 363 6.11 -25.52 -9.50
N LEU A 364 7.08 -25.34 -10.38
CA LEU A 364 7.93 -26.40 -10.90
C LEU A 364 9.12 -26.62 -9.98
N LYS A 365 9.63 -27.85 -10.00
CA LYS A 365 10.85 -28.18 -9.26
C LYS A 365 12.05 -27.89 -10.15
N ASP A 366 13.14 -27.34 -9.61
CA ASP A 366 14.33 -27.01 -10.41
C ASP A 366 14.82 -28.25 -11.20
N GLY A 367 14.81 -29.43 -10.58
CA GLY A 367 15.11 -30.69 -11.25
C GLY A 367 14.15 -31.09 -12.37
N GLU A 368 12.85 -30.81 -12.26
CA GLU A 368 11.90 -31.04 -13.36
C GLU A 368 12.13 -30.05 -14.51
N GLU A 369 12.38 -28.80 -14.20
CA GLU A 369 12.68 -27.77 -15.19
C GLU A 369 13.93 -28.12 -15.99
N VAL A 370 15.03 -28.47 -15.32
CA VAL A 370 16.30 -28.76 -15.99
C VAL A 370 16.25 -30.07 -16.79
N ASP A 371 15.70 -31.14 -16.22
CA ASP A 371 15.83 -32.49 -16.79
C ASP A 371 14.62 -32.94 -17.64
N LYS A 372 13.46 -32.28 -17.53
CA LYS A 372 12.21 -32.71 -18.20
C LYS A 372 11.61 -31.63 -19.10
N TYR A 373 11.45 -30.40 -18.64
CA TYR A 373 10.83 -29.31 -19.43
C TYR A 373 11.85 -28.46 -20.20
N PHE A 374 13.12 -28.50 -19.76
CA PHE A 374 14.24 -27.73 -20.31
C PHE A 374 14.04 -26.21 -20.23
N THR A 375 13.33 -25.75 -19.21
CA THR A 375 13.12 -24.35 -18.83
C THR A 375 14.29 -23.81 -17.97
N ASP A 376 14.27 -22.53 -17.61
CA ASP A 376 15.27 -21.90 -16.73
C ASP A 376 14.76 -21.83 -15.29
N PRO A 377 15.28 -22.63 -14.33
CA PRO A 377 14.78 -22.71 -12.95
C PRO A 377 15.04 -21.45 -12.09
N LEU A 378 15.48 -20.38 -12.74
CA LEU A 378 15.71 -19.06 -12.14
C LEU A 378 14.74 -18.00 -12.69
N GLU A 379 13.88 -18.36 -13.64
CA GLU A 379 12.92 -17.47 -14.30
C GLU A 379 11.55 -18.14 -14.39
N MET A 380 10.60 -17.67 -13.57
CA MET A 380 9.22 -18.20 -13.53
C MET A 380 8.51 -18.29 -14.90
N ASP A 381 8.94 -17.47 -15.86
CA ASP A 381 8.43 -17.37 -17.23
C ASP A 381 9.66 -17.35 -18.16
N THR A 382 10.02 -18.53 -18.69
CA THR A 382 11.27 -18.75 -19.42
C THR A 382 11.31 -17.98 -20.75
N ASP A 383 10.17 -17.80 -21.42
CA ASP A 383 10.11 -17.16 -22.74
C ASP A 383 9.58 -15.72 -22.76
N LYS A 384 9.09 -15.26 -21.61
CA LYS A 384 8.74 -13.88 -21.25
C LYS A 384 7.49 -13.37 -21.92
N ASP A 385 6.51 -14.24 -22.09
CA ASP A 385 5.25 -13.94 -22.74
C ASP A 385 4.14 -13.49 -21.77
N GLY A 386 4.37 -13.71 -20.46
CA GLY A 386 3.47 -13.39 -19.37
C GLY A 386 2.68 -14.57 -18.80
N LEU A 387 3.06 -15.80 -19.12
CA LEU A 387 2.56 -17.04 -18.53
C LEU A 387 3.73 -17.78 -17.86
N ASP A 388 3.54 -18.23 -16.63
CA ASP A 388 4.61 -18.95 -15.93
C ASP A 388 4.75 -20.39 -16.48
N ASP A 389 5.93 -20.99 -16.41
CA ASP A 389 6.23 -22.28 -17.05
C ASP A 389 5.29 -23.42 -16.58
N ASP A 390 4.95 -23.48 -15.28
CA ASP A 390 3.93 -24.41 -14.75
C ASP A 390 2.54 -24.17 -15.39
N ASP A 391 2.16 -22.92 -15.60
CA ASP A 391 0.86 -22.56 -16.19
C ASP A 391 0.81 -22.99 -17.67
N GLU A 392 1.92 -22.84 -18.39
CA GLU A 392 2.05 -23.29 -19.77
C GLU A 392 1.91 -24.81 -19.90
N ILE A 393 2.57 -25.57 -19.01
CA ILE A 393 2.41 -27.03 -18.93
C ILE A 393 0.95 -27.39 -18.64
N TYR A 394 0.27 -26.64 -17.76
CA TYR A 394 -1.13 -26.83 -17.44
C TYR A 394 -2.05 -26.58 -18.66
N PHE A 395 -1.75 -25.56 -19.48
CA PHE A 395 -2.51 -25.26 -20.69
C PHE A 395 -2.09 -26.08 -21.93
N GLY A 396 -0.92 -26.70 -21.88
CA GLY A 396 -0.33 -27.46 -22.98
C GLY A 396 0.34 -26.58 -24.05
N THR A 397 0.78 -25.37 -23.69
CA THR A 397 1.68 -24.53 -24.50
C THR A 397 3.14 -24.97 -24.27
N ASP A 398 4.07 -24.50 -25.11
CA ASP A 398 5.51 -24.80 -24.98
C ASP A 398 6.19 -23.69 -24.19
N PRO A 399 6.75 -23.95 -22.98
CA PRO A 399 7.29 -22.91 -22.09
C PRO A 399 8.61 -22.25 -22.53
N LYS A 400 8.86 -22.31 -23.83
CA LYS A 400 10.06 -21.83 -24.50
C LYS A 400 9.73 -21.12 -25.80
N ASP A 401 8.45 -21.05 -26.15
CA ASP A 401 7.95 -20.48 -27.38
C ASP A 401 6.78 -19.53 -27.07
N PRO A 402 7.01 -18.20 -27.10
CA PRO A 402 6.06 -17.22 -26.55
C PRO A 402 4.76 -17.07 -27.37
N ASP A 403 4.58 -17.88 -28.43
CA ASP A 403 3.42 -17.97 -29.32
C ASP A 403 3.38 -19.39 -29.90
N THR A 404 2.98 -20.37 -29.08
CA THR A 404 3.07 -21.82 -29.38
C THR A 404 2.35 -22.22 -30.69
N ASP A 405 1.28 -21.51 -31.06
CA ASP A 405 0.46 -21.85 -32.23
C ASP A 405 0.69 -20.96 -33.48
N ASP A 406 1.66 -20.04 -33.40
CA ASP A 406 2.09 -19.11 -34.45
C ASP A 406 0.93 -18.23 -34.98
N ASP A 407 -0.07 -17.88 -34.16
CA ASP A 407 -1.22 -17.08 -34.59
C ASP A 407 -0.98 -15.55 -34.49
N GLY A 408 0.08 -15.15 -33.78
CA GLY A 408 0.54 -13.78 -33.61
C GLY A 408 0.08 -13.08 -32.33
N GLU A 409 -0.66 -13.77 -31.46
CA GLU A 409 -0.91 -13.37 -30.07
C GLU A 409 0.01 -14.20 -29.14
N LEU A 410 0.46 -13.63 -28.02
CA LEU A 410 1.30 -14.37 -27.07
C LEU A 410 0.45 -15.34 -26.22
N ASP A 411 1.00 -16.48 -25.80
CA ASP A 411 0.28 -17.48 -24.99
C ASP A 411 -0.24 -16.89 -23.66
N GLY A 412 0.51 -15.98 -23.02
CA GLY A 412 0.09 -15.22 -21.83
C GLY A 412 -1.03 -14.20 -22.08
N LYS A 413 -1.30 -13.85 -23.35
CA LYS A 413 -2.39 -12.94 -23.76
C LYS A 413 -3.59 -13.63 -24.37
N GLU A 414 -3.46 -14.92 -24.69
CA GLU A 414 -4.58 -15.72 -25.12
C GLU A 414 -5.67 -15.81 -24.06
N ARG A 415 -6.91 -15.81 -24.52
CA ARG A 415 -8.08 -15.99 -23.66
C ARG A 415 -8.57 -17.42 -23.73
N ARG A 416 -8.64 -18.07 -22.57
CA ARG A 416 -9.02 -19.48 -22.46
C ARG A 416 -10.25 -19.61 -21.56
N SER A 417 -11.18 -20.49 -21.95
CA SER A 417 -12.34 -20.83 -21.13
C SER A 417 -11.90 -21.68 -19.95
N GLN A 418 -12.07 -21.17 -18.74
CA GLN A 418 -11.60 -21.80 -17.51
C GLN A 418 -12.70 -21.77 -16.44
N THR A 419 -12.55 -22.62 -15.43
CA THR A 419 -13.47 -22.66 -14.28
C THR A 419 -12.67 -22.84 -13.00
N PHE A 420 -12.84 -21.90 -12.07
CA PHE A 420 -12.32 -21.94 -10.72
C PHE A 420 -13.44 -22.36 -9.76
N THR A 421 -13.15 -23.22 -8.80
CA THR A 421 -14.12 -23.68 -7.79
C THR A 421 -13.53 -23.54 -6.41
N HIS A 422 -14.17 -22.71 -5.59
CA HIS A 422 -13.86 -22.55 -4.17
C HIS A 422 -14.84 -23.35 -3.33
N MET A 423 -14.31 -24.23 -2.47
CA MET A 423 -15.10 -25.01 -1.51
C MET A 423 -15.31 -24.17 -0.25
N VAL A 424 -16.57 -23.97 0.15
CA VAL A 424 -16.90 -23.17 1.34
C VAL A 424 -16.62 -23.99 2.60
N GLU A 425 -15.75 -23.47 3.48
CA GLU A 425 -15.32 -24.17 4.70
C GLU A 425 -16.39 -24.18 5.81
N SER A 426 -17.28 -23.20 5.82
CA SER A 426 -18.31 -23.02 6.85
C SER A 426 -19.38 -24.11 6.78
N GLU A 427 -19.41 -24.99 7.79
CA GLU A 427 -20.39 -26.09 7.86
C GLU A 427 -21.83 -25.60 8.00
N ASP A 428 -22.06 -24.38 8.50
CA ASP A 428 -23.39 -23.80 8.68
C ASP A 428 -23.85 -23.00 7.44
N CYS A 429 -22.95 -22.67 6.51
CA CYS A 429 -23.28 -21.94 5.30
C CYS A 429 -24.14 -22.79 4.34
N ALA A 430 -25.19 -22.19 3.79
CA ALA A 430 -26.06 -22.82 2.79
C ALA A 430 -25.38 -22.95 1.41
N VAL A 431 -24.40 -22.09 1.12
CA VAL A 431 -23.56 -22.18 -0.08
C VAL A 431 -22.41 -23.15 0.21
N THR A 432 -22.27 -24.20 -0.59
CA THR A 432 -21.21 -25.20 -0.42
C THR A 432 -20.02 -24.98 -1.34
N GLU A 433 -20.27 -24.41 -2.52
CA GLU A 433 -19.24 -24.15 -3.53
C GLU A 433 -19.52 -22.84 -4.24
N VAL A 434 -18.47 -22.07 -4.50
CA VAL A 434 -18.48 -20.87 -5.34
C VAL A 434 -17.68 -21.16 -6.59
N ILE A 435 -18.36 -21.16 -7.73
CA ILE A 435 -17.80 -21.53 -9.04
C ILE A 435 -17.74 -20.28 -9.91
N VAL A 436 -16.55 -19.94 -10.39
CA VAL A 436 -16.28 -18.85 -11.32
C VAL A 436 -15.89 -19.44 -12.67
N SER A 437 -16.72 -19.24 -13.69
CA SER A 437 -16.43 -19.68 -15.06
C SER A 437 -16.31 -18.48 -15.98
N MET A 438 -15.18 -18.32 -16.67
CA MET A 438 -14.99 -17.22 -17.61
C MET A 438 -14.00 -17.58 -18.71
N GLU A 439 -14.03 -16.77 -19.77
CA GLU A 439 -12.99 -16.74 -20.78
C GLU A 439 -12.06 -15.57 -20.46
N GLY A 440 -10.81 -15.87 -20.08
CA GLY A 440 -9.86 -14.86 -19.62
C GLY A 440 -8.40 -15.31 -19.78
N THR A 441 -7.49 -14.40 -19.47
CA THR A 441 -6.03 -14.61 -19.58
C THR A 441 -5.45 -15.25 -18.31
N GLY A 442 -4.27 -15.87 -18.42
CA GLY A 442 -3.56 -16.48 -17.29
C GLY A 442 -4.28 -17.68 -16.67
N ASN A 443 -3.80 -18.20 -15.55
CA ASN A 443 -4.40 -19.34 -14.86
C ASN A 443 -5.38 -18.92 -13.75
N LEU A 444 -6.67 -19.14 -13.99
CA LEU A 444 -7.73 -18.79 -13.03
C LEU A 444 -7.55 -19.45 -11.66
N GLN A 445 -6.88 -20.62 -11.59
CA GLN A 445 -6.64 -21.30 -10.32
C GLN A 445 -5.65 -20.54 -9.42
N LYS A 446 -4.76 -19.74 -10.01
CA LYS A 446 -3.76 -18.92 -9.30
C LYS A 446 -4.20 -17.46 -9.18
N THR A 447 -4.92 -16.94 -10.18
CA THR A 447 -5.27 -15.52 -10.26
C THR A 447 -6.57 -15.14 -9.57
N THR A 448 -7.44 -16.09 -9.22
CA THR A 448 -8.77 -15.82 -8.66
C THR A 448 -8.86 -16.20 -7.20
N THR A 449 -9.34 -15.28 -6.37
CA THR A 449 -9.57 -15.51 -4.94
C THR A 449 -11.05 -15.35 -4.60
N VAL A 450 -11.52 -16.17 -3.66
CA VAL A 450 -12.86 -16.09 -3.10
C VAL A 450 -12.72 -16.14 -1.59
N GLU A 451 -13.21 -15.11 -0.91
CA GLU A 451 -13.14 -15.02 0.54
C GLU A 451 -14.50 -14.66 1.12
N SER A 452 -14.91 -15.38 2.18
CA SER A 452 -16.07 -14.97 2.96
C SER A 452 -15.81 -13.63 3.65
N VAL A 453 -16.75 -12.70 3.49
CA VAL A 453 -16.76 -11.39 4.15
C VAL A 453 -17.78 -11.32 5.29
N MET A 454 -18.36 -12.47 5.66
CA MET A 454 -19.16 -12.59 6.88
C MET A 454 -18.31 -12.22 8.10
N ASN A 455 -18.82 -11.30 8.93
CA ASN A 455 -18.14 -10.79 10.11
C ASN A 455 -16.75 -10.15 9.84
N LYS A 456 -16.59 -9.57 8.65
CA LYS A 456 -15.40 -8.78 8.24
C LYS A 456 -15.78 -7.49 7.51
N ASP A 457 -17.02 -7.44 7.03
CA ASP A 457 -17.60 -6.31 6.34
C ASP A 457 -19.00 -6.08 6.91
N MET A 458 -19.18 -4.96 7.61
CA MET A 458 -20.44 -4.63 8.27
C MET A 458 -21.63 -4.62 7.29
N LEU A 459 -21.45 -4.12 6.06
CA LEU A 459 -22.55 -3.96 5.12
C LEU A 459 -23.02 -5.30 4.57
N CYS A 460 -22.08 -6.21 4.38
CA CYS A 460 -22.39 -7.57 3.96
C CYS A 460 -22.78 -8.48 5.15
N THR A 461 -22.53 -8.04 6.38
CA THR A 461 -22.93 -8.71 7.62
C THR A 461 -24.36 -8.31 8.00
N GLY A 462 -25.15 -9.27 8.51
CA GLY A 462 -26.52 -8.99 8.95
C GLY A 462 -27.51 -8.65 7.83
N VAL A 463 -27.14 -8.88 6.56
CA VAL A 463 -28.03 -8.62 5.42
C VAL A 463 -29.36 -9.35 5.60
N VAL A 464 -30.46 -8.60 5.54
CA VAL A 464 -31.80 -9.15 5.79
C VAL A 464 -32.14 -10.20 4.73
N GLY A 465 -32.50 -11.40 5.19
CA GLY A 465 -32.81 -12.52 4.30
C GLY A 465 -31.58 -13.19 3.69
N LEU A 466 -30.36 -12.90 4.16
CA LEU A 466 -29.14 -13.56 3.71
C LEU A 466 -29.24 -15.10 3.80
N VAL A 467 -28.83 -15.77 2.73
CA VAL A 467 -28.76 -17.22 2.60
C VAL A 467 -27.30 -17.63 2.43
N GLY A 468 -26.73 -18.24 3.47
CA GLY A 468 -25.32 -18.59 3.51
C GLY A 468 -24.45 -17.39 3.90
N GLU A 469 -23.37 -17.17 3.16
CA GLU A 469 -22.39 -16.12 3.43
C GLU A 469 -22.17 -15.23 2.20
N PRO A 470 -21.86 -13.94 2.40
CA PRO A 470 -21.37 -13.08 1.35
C PRO A 470 -19.90 -13.41 1.02
N PHE A 471 -19.52 -13.37 -0.25
CA PHE A 471 -18.17 -13.63 -0.70
C PHE A 471 -17.62 -12.47 -1.52
N SER A 472 -16.42 -11.99 -1.16
CA SER A 472 -15.60 -11.15 -2.03
C SER A 472 -14.91 -12.04 -3.06
N ILE A 473 -14.96 -11.62 -4.31
CA ILE A 473 -14.31 -12.30 -5.42
C ILE A 473 -13.36 -11.30 -6.07
N GLU A 474 -12.11 -11.70 -6.27
CA GLU A 474 -11.11 -10.88 -6.93
C GLU A 474 -10.36 -11.72 -7.97
N THR A 475 -9.88 -11.07 -9.03
CA THR A 475 -9.02 -11.73 -10.01
C THR A 475 -8.02 -10.75 -10.61
N THR A 476 -6.82 -11.23 -10.93
CA THR A 476 -5.84 -10.49 -11.75
C THR A 476 -5.97 -10.79 -13.25
N SER A 477 -6.74 -11.83 -13.63
CA SER A 477 -6.98 -12.19 -15.02
C SER A 477 -7.78 -11.12 -15.77
N GLU A 478 -7.47 -10.89 -17.05
CA GLU A 478 -8.28 -10.04 -17.91
C GLU A 478 -9.45 -10.85 -18.50
N TYR A 479 -10.67 -10.32 -18.42
CA TYR A 479 -11.87 -10.97 -18.94
C TYR A 479 -12.93 -9.92 -19.38
N GLU A 480 -13.88 -10.34 -20.21
CA GLU A 480 -15.03 -9.51 -20.58
C GLU A 480 -16.27 -9.80 -19.75
N LYS A 481 -16.54 -11.09 -19.50
CA LYS A 481 -17.69 -11.59 -18.75
C LYS A 481 -17.33 -12.87 -18.01
N ALA A 482 -17.93 -13.03 -16.84
CA ALA A 482 -17.86 -14.24 -16.05
C ALA A 482 -19.25 -14.72 -15.66
N THR A 483 -19.41 -16.03 -15.54
CA THR A 483 -20.55 -16.67 -14.91
C THR A 483 -20.16 -17.08 -13.51
N LEU A 484 -20.82 -16.49 -12.52
CA LEU A 484 -20.68 -16.88 -11.12
C LEU A 484 -21.81 -17.84 -10.77
N THR A 485 -21.49 -18.96 -10.14
CA THR A 485 -22.45 -20.00 -9.76
C THR A 485 -22.21 -20.44 -8.32
N TYR A 486 -23.24 -20.37 -7.48
CA TYR A 486 -23.23 -20.88 -6.11
C TYR A 486 -23.99 -22.20 -6.05
N VAL A 487 -23.36 -23.23 -5.48
CA VAL A 487 -24.01 -24.52 -5.20
C VAL A 487 -24.66 -24.45 -3.83
N ILE A 488 -25.95 -24.79 -3.75
CA ILE A 488 -26.77 -24.60 -2.55
C ILE A 488 -27.15 -25.94 -1.91
N ASP A 489 -26.85 -26.10 -0.62
CA ASP A 489 -27.42 -27.18 0.20
C ASP A 489 -28.84 -26.82 0.61
N LYS A 490 -29.82 -27.40 -0.10
CA LYS A 490 -31.25 -27.17 0.13
C LYS A 490 -31.72 -27.53 1.54
N ASN A 491 -31.01 -28.38 2.28
CA ASN A 491 -31.40 -28.72 3.65
C ASN A 491 -31.15 -27.58 4.64
N LYS A 492 -30.30 -26.61 4.26
CA LYS A 492 -29.93 -25.45 5.07
C LYS A 492 -30.72 -24.18 4.76
N LEU A 493 -31.65 -24.23 3.81
CA LEU A 493 -32.48 -23.08 3.43
C LEU A 493 -33.53 -22.71 4.50
N GLY A 494 -33.81 -23.60 5.45
CA GLY A 494 -34.81 -23.34 6.49
C GLY A 494 -36.20 -23.14 5.89
N ASP A 495 -36.78 -21.95 6.08
CA ASP A 495 -38.10 -21.56 5.58
C ASP A 495 -38.05 -20.93 4.17
N THR A 496 -36.86 -20.65 3.62
CA THR A 496 -36.69 -20.04 2.30
C THR A 496 -36.88 -21.07 1.19
N GLU A 497 -37.74 -20.76 0.22
CA GLU A 497 -37.92 -21.57 -0.98
C GLU A 497 -36.76 -21.34 -1.97
N PHE A 498 -36.31 -22.40 -2.66
CA PHE A 498 -35.22 -22.29 -3.63
C PHE A 498 -35.54 -21.30 -4.77
N ASP A 499 -36.81 -21.24 -5.19
CA ASP A 499 -37.28 -20.32 -6.24
C ASP A 499 -37.27 -18.84 -5.80
N ASN A 500 -37.11 -18.58 -4.50
CA ASN A 500 -37.03 -17.22 -3.93
C ASN A 500 -35.60 -16.69 -3.83
N LEU A 501 -34.58 -17.48 -4.18
CA LEU A 501 -33.18 -17.03 -4.08
C LEU A 501 -32.87 -15.93 -5.11
N LEU A 502 -32.14 -14.92 -4.67
CA LEU A 502 -31.74 -13.76 -5.46
C LEU A 502 -30.28 -13.42 -5.19
N PHE A 503 -29.47 -13.27 -6.24
CA PHE A 503 -28.15 -12.67 -6.13
C PHE A 503 -28.24 -11.16 -5.92
N LEU A 504 -27.47 -10.69 -4.95
CA LEU A 504 -27.13 -9.28 -4.77
C LEU A 504 -25.61 -9.13 -4.91
N TRP A 505 -25.19 -7.94 -5.35
CA TRP A 505 -23.82 -7.49 -5.14
C TRP A 505 -23.80 -6.09 -4.54
N TYR A 506 -22.73 -5.78 -3.82
CA TYR A 506 -22.54 -4.47 -3.21
C TYR A 506 -21.66 -3.58 -4.09
N ASP A 507 -22.25 -2.58 -4.75
CA ASP A 507 -21.52 -1.57 -5.53
C ASP A 507 -20.93 -0.52 -4.57
N GLU A 508 -19.67 -0.68 -4.17
CA GLU A 508 -18.98 0.23 -3.24
C GLU A 508 -18.82 1.67 -3.76
N LYS A 509 -18.88 1.88 -5.07
CA LYS A 509 -18.70 3.24 -5.64
C LYS A 509 -19.94 4.08 -5.44
N LYS A 510 -21.10 3.45 -5.57
CA LYS A 510 -22.40 4.08 -5.31
C LYS A 510 -22.90 3.79 -3.90
N ASN A 511 -22.28 2.83 -3.24
CA ASN A 511 -22.67 2.27 -1.96
C ASN A 511 -24.11 1.81 -2.05
N GLU A 512 -24.36 0.72 -2.77
CA GLU A 512 -25.70 0.23 -2.98
C GLU A 512 -25.73 -1.27 -3.22
N PHE A 513 -26.75 -1.95 -2.69
CA PHE A 513 -27.03 -3.32 -3.10
C PHE A 513 -27.74 -3.29 -4.44
N VAL A 514 -27.18 -4.00 -5.41
CA VAL A 514 -27.73 -4.10 -6.76
C VAL A 514 -28.22 -5.52 -6.97
N GLU A 515 -29.47 -5.63 -7.41
CA GLU A 515 -30.10 -6.89 -7.77
C GLU A 515 -29.56 -7.40 -9.11
N LEU A 516 -29.33 -8.72 -9.18
CA LEU A 516 -28.81 -9.35 -10.38
C LEU A 516 -29.82 -10.34 -10.96
N ASP A 517 -29.91 -10.37 -12.29
CA ASP A 517 -30.72 -11.31 -13.03
C ASP A 517 -30.24 -12.74 -12.74
N THR A 518 -30.91 -13.37 -11.77
CA THR A 518 -30.54 -14.64 -11.18
C THR A 518 -31.12 -15.81 -11.95
N ILE A 519 -30.27 -16.76 -12.31
CA ILE A 519 -30.63 -18.01 -12.98
C ILE A 519 -30.68 -19.11 -11.93
N LEU A 520 -31.84 -19.73 -11.77
CA LEU A 520 -32.08 -20.80 -10.80
C LEU A 520 -32.15 -22.15 -11.53
N ASP A 521 -31.33 -23.10 -11.10
CA ASP A 521 -31.36 -24.48 -11.59
C ASP A 521 -31.64 -25.41 -10.41
N GLU A 522 -32.90 -25.80 -10.28
CA GLU A 522 -33.36 -26.66 -9.21
C GLU A 522 -32.81 -28.09 -9.33
N GLU A 523 -32.55 -28.59 -10.54
CA GLU A 523 -32.05 -29.96 -10.74
C GLU A 523 -30.61 -30.09 -10.22
N ASN A 524 -29.77 -29.11 -10.53
CA ASN A 524 -28.37 -29.08 -10.10
C ASN A 524 -28.17 -28.38 -8.74
N SER A 525 -29.23 -27.80 -8.18
CA SER A 525 -29.19 -27.02 -6.92
C SER A 525 -28.19 -25.86 -7.00
N THR A 526 -28.18 -25.17 -8.14
CA THR A 526 -27.27 -24.05 -8.40
C THR A 526 -28.01 -22.75 -8.67
N VAL A 527 -27.43 -21.66 -8.20
CA VAL A 527 -27.88 -20.29 -8.45
C VAL A 527 -26.76 -19.57 -9.18
N SER A 528 -27.05 -18.89 -10.29
CA SER A 528 -26.02 -18.29 -11.14
C SER A 528 -26.36 -16.88 -11.63
N ILE A 529 -25.33 -16.10 -11.96
CA ILE A 529 -25.42 -14.80 -12.63
C ILE A 529 -24.35 -14.68 -13.71
N ASN A 530 -24.53 -13.72 -14.62
CA ASN A 530 -23.47 -13.24 -15.49
C ASN A 530 -23.03 -11.84 -15.05
N THR A 531 -21.74 -11.64 -14.87
CA THR A 531 -21.15 -10.37 -14.44
C THR A 531 -20.02 -9.92 -15.36
N THR A 532 -19.73 -8.62 -15.38
CA THR A 532 -18.62 -7.99 -16.13
C THR A 532 -17.53 -7.44 -15.21
N HIS A 533 -17.64 -7.70 -13.92
CA HIS A 533 -16.74 -7.26 -12.87
C HIS A 533 -16.83 -8.27 -11.71
N PHE A 534 -15.86 -8.25 -10.80
CA PHE A 534 -15.97 -8.96 -9.53
C PHE A 534 -16.03 -7.97 -8.37
N SER A 535 -16.61 -8.42 -7.27
CA SER A 535 -16.93 -7.64 -6.08
C SER A 535 -17.46 -8.59 -5.00
N LYS A 536 -18.22 -8.05 -4.04
CA LYS A 536 -18.90 -8.78 -2.96
C LYS A 536 -20.27 -9.24 -3.44
N TYR A 537 -20.46 -10.55 -3.54
CA TYR A 537 -21.69 -11.19 -3.96
C TYR A 537 -22.33 -11.96 -2.80
N MET A 538 -23.65 -12.05 -2.79
CA MET A 538 -24.41 -12.80 -1.78
C MET A 538 -25.75 -13.28 -2.33
N ILE A 539 -26.32 -14.27 -1.67
CA ILE A 539 -27.68 -14.74 -1.95
C ILE A 539 -28.60 -14.27 -0.83
N VAL A 540 -29.76 -13.75 -1.18
CA VAL A 540 -30.83 -13.45 -0.23
C VAL A 540 -32.13 -14.16 -0.62
N ASP A 541 -33.00 -14.35 0.36
CA ASP A 541 -34.41 -14.58 0.16
C ASP A 541 -35.07 -13.29 -0.35
N ARG A 542 -35.50 -13.33 -1.60
CA ARG A 542 -36.16 -12.20 -2.28
C ARG A 542 -37.38 -11.71 -1.48
N GLU A 543 -38.25 -12.58 -1.00
CA GLU A 543 -39.46 -12.12 -0.32
C GLU A 543 -39.11 -11.43 1.00
N ALA A 544 -38.20 -12.03 1.78
CA ALA A 544 -37.74 -11.44 3.04
C ALA A 544 -37.09 -10.06 2.85
N TRP A 545 -36.20 -9.95 1.85
CA TRP A 545 -35.52 -8.70 1.50
C TRP A 545 -36.51 -7.59 1.14
N PHE A 546 -37.36 -7.83 0.15
CA PHE A 546 -38.32 -6.83 -0.35
C PHE A 546 -39.38 -6.47 0.69
N ASP A 547 -39.92 -7.44 1.42
CA ASP A 547 -40.95 -7.17 2.42
C ASP A 547 -40.42 -6.38 3.61
N ASN A 548 -39.16 -6.57 3.97
CA ASN A 548 -38.53 -5.78 5.02
C ASN A 548 -38.40 -4.31 4.59
N TRP A 549 -37.88 -4.04 3.40
CA TRP A 549 -37.77 -2.68 2.88
C TRP A 549 -39.13 -1.99 2.68
N ARG A 550 -40.16 -2.73 2.27
CA ARG A 550 -41.55 -2.21 2.22
C ARG A 550 -42.05 -1.79 3.60
N LYS A 551 -41.76 -2.56 4.65
CA LYS A 551 -42.16 -2.23 6.03
C LYS A 551 -41.44 -0.98 6.52
N ILE A 552 -40.14 -0.85 6.25
CA ILE A 552 -39.34 0.34 6.56
C ILE A 552 -39.98 1.56 5.88
N TYR A 553 -40.22 1.48 4.57
CA TYR A 553 -40.81 2.58 3.82
C TYR A 553 -42.18 3.03 4.37
N ALA A 554 -43.10 2.08 4.59
CA ALA A 554 -44.42 2.38 5.13
C ALA A 554 -44.36 3.06 6.51
N LYS A 555 -43.36 2.72 7.33
CA LYS A 555 -43.13 3.35 8.64
C LYS A 555 -42.74 4.82 8.48
N PHE A 556 -41.81 5.13 7.57
CA PHE A 556 -41.38 6.50 7.29
C PHE A 556 -42.48 7.36 6.64
N GLU A 557 -43.28 6.78 5.75
CA GLU A 557 -44.46 7.45 5.18
C GLU A 557 -45.50 7.81 6.25
N SER A 558 -45.67 6.94 7.26
CA SER A 558 -46.57 7.22 8.38
C SER A 558 -46.06 8.37 9.27
N LEU A 559 -44.73 8.46 9.48
CA LEU A 559 -44.08 9.49 10.29
C LEU A 559 -44.23 10.89 9.67
N SER A 560 -44.03 11.01 8.35
CA SER A 560 -44.16 12.28 7.63
C SER A 560 -45.59 12.81 7.56
N SER A 561 -46.58 11.93 7.76
CA SER A 561 -47.99 12.30 7.77
C SER A 561 -48.42 13.12 9.00
N ASP A 562 -47.62 13.15 10.08
CA ASP A 562 -47.95 13.86 11.33
C ASP A 562 -47.52 15.35 11.32
N VAL A 563 -46.65 15.79 10.40
CA VAL A 563 -46.24 17.20 10.24
C VAL A 563 -46.64 17.72 8.86
N PRO A 564 -47.83 18.34 8.71
CA PRO A 564 -48.34 18.72 7.39
C PRO A 564 -47.48 19.82 6.74
N SER A 565 -47.25 19.70 5.44
CA SER A 565 -46.65 20.78 4.65
C SER A 565 -47.68 21.86 4.36
N VAL A 566 -47.34 23.11 4.64
CA VAL A 566 -48.18 24.28 4.42
C VAL A 566 -47.52 25.21 3.43
N THR A 567 -47.99 25.20 2.19
CA THR A 567 -47.34 25.88 1.06
C THR A 567 -48.21 26.97 0.45
N ALA A 568 -47.71 28.20 0.38
CA ALA A 568 -48.30 29.27 -0.41
C ALA A 568 -47.67 29.30 -1.81
N ILE A 569 -48.46 29.04 -2.86
CA ILE A 569 -48.00 29.12 -4.25
C ILE A 569 -48.36 30.50 -4.80
N CYS A 570 -47.34 31.33 -5.00
CA CYS A 570 -47.41 32.69 -5.56
C CYS A 570 -47.06 32.67 -7.05
N VAL A 571 -48.04 32.88 -7.92
CA VAL A 571 -47.91 32.75 -9.38
C VAL A 571 -48.01 34.11 -10.08
N ASP A 572 -46.96 34.49 -10.80
CA ASP A 572 -46.98 35.67 -11.66
C ASP A 572 -47.97 35.47 -12.82
N CYS A 573 -48.86 36.44 -12.98
CA CYS A 573 -49.87 36.53 -14.02
C CYS A 573 -49.71 37.82 -14.83
N SER A 574 -48.51 38.42 -14.84
CA SER A 574 -48.17 39.60 -15.61
C SER A 574 -48.31 39.38 -17.13
N GLY A 575 -48.36 40.47 -17.90
CA GLY A 575 -48.49 40.39 -19.36
C GLY A 575 -47.30 39.68 -20.05
N SER A 576 -46.11 39.67 -19.46
CA SER A 576 -44.94 38.98 -20.03
C SER A 576 -45.11 37.46 -20.04
N MET A 577 -45.88 36.92 -19.10
CA MET A 577 -46.16 35.48 -19.00
C MET A 577 -46.89 34.95 -20.24
N SER A 578 -47.62 35.78 -20.99
CA SER A 578 -48.22 35.34 -22.27
C SER A 578 -47.20 35.06 -23.37
N THR A 579 -45.96 35.51 -23.19
CA THR A 579 -44.85 35.29 -24.13
C THR A 579 -43.94 34.16 -23.63
N ASN A 580 -43.66 34.10 -22.33
CA ASN A 580 -42.75 33.10 -21.75
C ASN A 580 -43.45 31.77 -21.41
N ASP A 581 -44.77 31.78 -21.19
CA ASP A 581 -45.62 30.60 -20.97
C ASP A 581 -46.98 30.79 -21.68
N PRO A 582 -46.98 30.76 -23.03
CA PRO A 582 -48.19 30.90 -23.82
C PRO A 582 -49.09 29.67 -23.68
N SER A 583 -50.40 29.85 -23.89
CA SER A 583 -51.33 28.72 -23.99
C SER A 583 -50.94 27.81 -25.15
N THR A 584 -50.88 26.51 -24.91
CA THR A 584 -50.50 25.47 -25.85
C THR A 584 -51.44 24.27 -25.74
N GLU A 585 -51.43 23.41 -26.77
CA GLU A 585 -52.11 22.12 -26.77
C GLU A 585 -51.12 21.05 -26.31
N PHE A 586 -51.48 20.30 -25.27
CA PHE A 586 -50.66 19.22 -24.71
C PHE A 586 -50.84 17.92 -25.52
N GLU A 587 -49.96 16.94 -25.30
CA GLU A 587 -49.96 15.67 -26.06
C GLU A 587 -51.26 14.85 -25.91
N ASP A 588 -52.00 15.08 -24.83
CA ASP A 588 -53.31 14.47 -24.56
C ASP A 588 -54.50 15.21 -25.22
N GLY A 589 -54.23 16.30 -25.95
CA GLY A 589 -55.23 17.13 -26.63
C GLY A 589 -55.91 18.19 -25.75
N SER A 590 -55.45 18.40 -24.51
CA SER A 590 -55.93 19.48 -23.65
C SER A 590 -55.23 20.82 -23.96
N GLU A 591 -55.92 21.95 -23.78
CA GLU A 591 -55.35 23.29 -23.95
C GLU A 591 -55.07 23.95 -22.59
N GLY A 592 -53.87 24.50 -22.39
CA GLY A 592 -53.52 25.20 -21.17
C GLY A 592 -52.11 25.82 -21.20
N CYS A 593 -51.62 26.28 -20.05
CA CYS A 593 -50.25 26.78 -19.90
C CYS A 593 -49.46 25.89 -18.92
N TYR A 594 -48.13 25.85 -19.05
CA TYR A 594 -47.33 24.90 -18.28
C TYR A 594 -47.32 25.23 -16.78
N ARG A 595 -47.50 26.51 -16.37
CA ARG A 595 -47.64 26.83 -14.95
C ARG A 595 -48.95 26.30 -14.34
N GLU A 596 -50.03 26.23 -15.11
CA GLU A 596 -51.30 25.62 -14.68
C GLU A 596 -51.15 24.11 -14.52
N LEU A 597 -50.50 23.47 -15.49
CA LEU A 597 -50.19 22.04 -15.44
C LEU A 597 -49.26 21.70 -14.25
N ALA A 598 -48.18 22.44 -14.10
CA ALA A 598 -47.19 22.25 -13.03
C ALA A 598 -47.79 22.43 -11.63
N VAL A 599 -48.55 23.51 -11.39
CA VAL A 599 -49.24 23.74 -10.12
C VAL A 599 -50.29 22.66 -9.86
N THR A 600 -51.02 22.23 -10.89
CA THR A 600 -52.00 21.13 -10.79
C THR A 600 -51.33 19.82 -10.39
N ASN A 601 -50.17 19.49 -10.97
CA ASN A 601 -49.44 18.28 -10.65
C ASN A 601 -48.85 18.32 -9.23
N TYR A 602 -48.34 19.47 -8.79
CA TYR A 602 -47.97 19.70 -7.38
C TYR A 602 -49.17 19.42 -6.44
N ILE A 603 -50.35 19.94 -6.77
CA ILE A 603 -51.56 19.74 -5.93
C ILE A 603 -51.97 18.26 -5.90
N LYS A 604 -51.84 17.55 -7.03
CA LYS A 604 -52.13 16.11 -7.10
C LYS A 604 -51.18 15.30 -6.21
N SER A 605 -49.92 15.71 -6.08
CA SER A 605 -48.92 15.02 -5.26
C SER A 605 -48.98 15.37 -3.76
N MET A 606 -49.79 16.36 -3.33
CA MET A 606 -49.99 16.69 -1.92
C MET A 606 -50.39 15.46 -1.08
N MET A 607 -49.90 15.35 0.15
CA MET A 607 -50.35 14.36 1.11
C MET A 607 -51.73 14.73 1.69
N PRO A 608 -52.48 13.79 2.30
CA PRO A 608 -53.84 14.03 2.78
C PRO A 608 -53.99 15.21 3.77
N PHE A 609 -52.95 15.52 4.53
CA PHE A 609 -52.94 16.59 5.54
C PHE A 609 -52.24 17.87 5.09
N ASP A 610 -51.60 17.87 3.92
CA ASP A 610 -50.97 19.07 3.36
C ASP A 610 -52.02 20.15 3.10
N ARG A 611 -51.60 21.40 3.21
CA ARG A 611 -52.46 22.57 2.98
C ARG A 611 -51.78 23.53 2.05
N THR A 612 -52.46 23.86 0.96
CA THR A 612 -51.94 24.79 -0.04
C THR A 612 -52.88 25.96 -0.21
N CYS A 613 -52.32 27.15 -0.44
CA CYS A 613 -53.07 28.30 -0.94
C CYS A 613 -52.48 28.75 -2.28
N ILE A 614 -53.31 29.37 -3.12
CA ILE A 614 -52.90 29.88 -4.43
C ILE A 614 -53.08 31.40 -4.39
N ILE A 615 -51.98 32.12 -4.61
CA ILE A 615 -51.94 33.56 -4.68
C ILE A 615 -51.48 33.93 -6.09
N THR A 616 -52.27 34.72 -6.79
CA THR A 616 -51.91 35.23 -8.12
C THR A 616 -51.51 36.69 -8.00
N PHE A 617 -50.53 37.12 -8.78
CA PHE A 617 -50.12 38.52 -8.76
C PHE A 617 -49.79 39.09 -10.13
N ASN A 618 -50.07 40.38 -10.29
CA ASN A 618 -49.68 41.21 -11.40
C ASN A 618 -49.30 42.62 -10.88
N HIS A 619 -50.01 43.70 -11.23
CA HIS A 619 -49.90 45.00 -10.55
C HIS A 619 -50.41 44.95 -9.09
N GLU A 620 -51.28 44.00 -8.77
CA GLU A 620 -51.80 43.69 -7.43
C GLU A 620 -51.72 42.18 -7.16
N ALA A 621 -51.84 41.75 -5.90
CA ALA A 621 -51.84 40.34 -5.52
C ALA A 621 -53.18 39.95 -4.89
N ASN A 622 -53.70 38.77 -5.25
CA ASN A 622 -54.99 38.27 -4.81
C ASN A 622 -54.90 36.78 -4.42
N THR A 623 -55.51 36.40 -3.30
CA THR A 623 -55.69 35.00 -2.92
C THR A 623 -56.76 34.37 -3.82
N SER A 624 -56.35 33.54 -4.77
CA SER A 624 -57.24 32.80 -5.66
C SER A 624 -57.85 31.59 -4.95
N CYS A 625 -57.10 30.95 -4.05
CA CYS A 625 -57.60 29.89 -3.19
C CYS A 625 -56.96 30.00 -1.79
N PRO A 626 -57.74 30.04 -0.69
CA PRO A 626 -57.19 30.03 0.67
C PRO A 626 -56.62 28.64 1.04
N PHE A 627 -55.88 28.55 2.15
CA PHE A 627 -55.28 27.30 2.63
C PHE A 627 -56.30 26.17 2.84
N ILE A 628 -56.24 25.14 2.01
CA ILE A 628 -57.13 23.97 2.05
C ILE A 628 -56.37 22.70 1.66
N SER A 629 -56.80 21.54 2.17
CA SER A 629 -56.24 20.22 1.78
C SER A 629 -56.99 19.57 0.61
N ASN A 630 -58.16 20.10 0.24
CA ASN A 630 -58.99 19.50 -0.79
C ASN A 630 -58.42 19.80 -2.19
N LYS A 631 -57.78 18.79 -2.77
CA LYS A 631 -57.14 18.84 -4.09
C LYS A 631 -58.08 19.31 -5.20
N LEU A 632 -59.33 18.85 -5.21
CA LEU A 632 -60.29 19.23 -6.27
C LEU A 632 -60.61 20.73 -6.24
N ILE A 633 -60.75 21.31 -5.04
CA ILE A 633 -60.97 22.76 -4.88
C ILE A 633 -59.74 23.54 -5.32
N LEU A 634 -58.54 23.10 -4.93
CA LEU A 634 -57.28 23.74 -5.34
C LEU A 634 -57.09 23.72 -6.86
N ILE A 635 -57.27 22.57 -7.51
CA ILE A 635 -57.15 22.41 -8.96
C ILE A 635 -58.16 23.33 -9.68
N SER A 636 -59.41 23.40 -9.20
CA SER A 636 -60.41 24.28 -9.81
C SER A 636 -60.11 25.79 -9.70
N ASN A 637 -59.18 26.19 -8.82
CA ASN A 637 -58.75 27.57 -8.64
C ASN A 637 -57.33 27.85 -9.17
N ALA A 638 -56.67 26.86 -9.80
CA ALA A 638 -55.36 27.00 -10.43
C ALA A 638 -55.44 27.57 -11.86
N LEU A 639 -56.33 28.56 -12.10
CA LEU A 639 -56.56 29.17 -13.40
C LEU A 639 -55.87 30.55 -13.47
N PHE A 640 -54.97 30.75 -14.45
CA PHE A 640 -54.07 31.90 -14.47
C PHE A 640 -54.24 32.78 -15.71
N PHE A 641 -54.72 34.02 -15.54
CA PHE A 641 -54.97 34.97 -16.63
C PHE A 641 -53.89 36.06 -16.73
N ASN A 642 -53.26 36.19 -17.90
CA ASN A 642 -52.17 37.13 -18.12
C ASN A 642 -52.66 38.57 -18.32
N SER A 643 -52.31 39.48 -17.41
CA SER A 643 -52.58 40.92 -17.55
C SER A 643 -51.72 41.75 -16.61
N GLY A 644 -51.37 42.99 -17.02
CA GLY A 644 -50.68 43.94 -16.15
C GLY A 644 -49.16 43.72 -16.01
N GLY A 645 -48.57 44.28 -14.95
CA GLY A 645 -47.14 44.22 -14.61
C GLY A 645 -46.87 43.30 -13.41
N THR A 646 -45.81 43.54 -12.63
CA THR A 646 -45.29 42.58 -11.63
C THR A 646 -45.16 43.21 -10.24
N ASN A 647 -45.74 42.59 -9.21
CA ASN A 647 -45.74 43.06 -7.81
C ASN A 647 -45.63 41.90 -6.80
N ALA A 648 -44.48 41.21 -6.85
CA ALA A 648 -44.18 40.06 -5.99
C ALA A 648 -44.15 40.39 -4.48
N ASP A 649 -43.82 41.63 -4.10
CA ASP A 649 -43.84 42.07 -2.68
C ASP A 649 -45.23 41.92 -2.05
N ALA A 650 -46.28 42.28 -2.80
CA ALA A 650 -47.66 42.16 -2.34
C ALA A 650 -48.08 40.69 -2.18
N ALA A 651 -47.63 39.80 -3.08
CA ALA A 651 -47.90 38.37 -3.00
C ALA A 651 -47.23 37.74 -1.77
N ILE A 652 -45.96 38.06 -1.51
CA ILE A 652 -45.24 37.58 -0.32
C ILE A 652 -45.87 38.14 0.96
N GLU A 653 -46.34 39.39 0.98
CA GLU A 653 -47.02 39.95 2.15
C GLU A 653 -48.30 39.18 2.51
N ILE A 654 -49.12 38.82 1.52
CA ILE A 654 -50.31 37.99 1.72
C ILE A 654 -49.89 36.61 2.22
N ALA A 655 -48.92 35.96 1.55
CA ALA A 655 -48.44 34.64 1.91
C ALA A 655 -47.93 34.57 3.36
N LEU A 656 -47.08 35.52 3.78
CA LEU A 656 -46.56 35.59 5.16
C LEU A 656 -47.69 35.80 6.18
N THR A 657 -48.65 36.67 5.86
CA THR A 657 -49.79 36.93 6.74
C THR A 657 -50.63 35.68 6.95
N ASP A 658 -50.87 34.90 5.90
CA ASP A 658 -51.68 33.69 6.00
C ASP A 658 -50.91 32.51 6.60
N LEU A 659 -49.64 32.31 6.22
CA LEU A 659 -48.77 31.29 6.81
C LEU A 659 -48.51 31.49 8.32
N SER A 660 -48.56 32.73 8.81
CA SER A 660 -48.43 33.00 10.25
C SER A 660 -49.53 32.36 11.10
N LYS A 661 -50.69 32.05 10.49
CA LYS A 661 -51.86 31.45 11.15
C LYS A 661 -51.85 29.92 11.11
N GLU A 662 -50.95 29.33 10.33
CA GLU A 662 -50.89 27.90 10.06
C GLU A 662 -49.85 27.19 10.94
N LYS A 663 -49.94 25.85 11.02
CA LYS A 663 -49.00 24.97 11.74
C LYS A 663 -48.45 23.92 10.78
N GLY A 664 -47.22 23.50 10.99
CA GLY A 664 -46.51 22.57 10.10
C GLY A 664 -45.35 23.25 9.37
N ASN A 665 -44.79 22.58 8.37
CA ASN A 665 -43.64 23.05 7.61
C ASN A 665 -44.07 24.15 6.61
N LYS A 666 -43.56 25.38 6.75
CA LYS A 666 -44.11 26.56 6.05
C LYS A 666 -43.26 26.99 4.87
N ASN A 667 -43.86 26.98 3.69
CA ASN A 667 -43.17 27.25 2.44
C ASN A 667 -43.91 28.29 1.59
N ILE A 668 -43.15 29.11 0.86
CA ILE A 668 -43.64 29.98 -0.21
C ILE A 668 -42.95 29.54 -1.50
N ILE A 669 -43.72 29.28 -2.55
CA ILE A 669 -43.19 29.07 -3.92
C ILE A 669 -43.52 30.33 -4.72
N LEU A 670 -42.51 31.08 -5.14
CA LEU A 670 -42.68 32.30 -5.93
C LEU A 670 -42.20 32.09 -7.37
N LEU A 671 -43.14 32.05 -8.32
CA LEU A 671 -42.85 31.99 -9.76
C LEU A 671 -42.94 33.38 -10.39
N SER A 672 -41.93 33.79 -11.16
CA SER A 672 -41.90 35.06 -11.93
C SER A 672 -41.09 34.91 -13.21
N ASP A 673 -41.49 35.58 -14.30
CA ASP A 673 -40.73 35.62 -15.56
C ASP A 673 -39.96 36.94 -15.79
N GLY A 674 -39.96 37.83 -14.81
CA GLY A 674 -39.33 39.15 -14.87
C GLY A 674 -38.83 39.67 -13.52
N ASP A 675 -38.46 40.96 -13.50
CA ASP A 675 -37.94 41.64 -12.31
C ASP A 675 -38.96 41.69 -11.17
N VAL A 676 -38.52 41.26 -9.98
CA VAL A 676 -39.34 41.26 -8.76
C VAL A 676 -38.93 42.35 -7.78
N ASN A 677 -39.90 42.88 -7.04
CA ASN A 677 -39.76 44.05 -6.17
C ASN A 677 -39.83 43.72 -4.67
N VAL A 678 -39.36 42.55 -4.24
CA VAL A 678 -39.50 42.06 -2.86
C VAL A 678 -38.64 42.88 -1.88
N LYS A 679 -39.26 43.41 -0.81
CA LYS A 679 -38.55 44.17 0.22
C LYS A 679 -37.76 43.27 1.18
N ASP A 680 -36.56 43.71 1.56
CA ASP A 680 -35.69 43.01 2.53
C ASP A 680 -36.37 42.75 3.88
N THR A 681 -37.30 43.61 4.29
CA THR A 681 -38.10 43.42 5.51
C THR A 681 -38.99 42.18 5.45
N ARG A 682 -39.49 41.80 4.26
CA ARG A 682 -40.29 40.58 4.07
C ARG A 682 -39.43 39.33 4.13
N ILE A 683 -38.27 39.36 3.47
CA ILE A 683 -37.29 38.27 3.48
C ILE A 683 -36.83 37.98 4.91
N THR A 684 -36.49 39.03 5.67
CA THR A 684 -36.07 38.90 7.07
C THR A 684 -37.20 38.33 7.94
N SER A 685 -38.44 38.79 7.73
CA SER A 685 -39.61 38.27 8.46
C SER A 685 -39.87 36.79 8.15
N ALA A 686 -39.68 36.35 6.90
CA ALA A 686 -39.83 34.95 6.52
C ALA A 686 -38.80 34.08 7.23
N ALA A 687 -37.52 34.47 7.19
CA ALA A 687 -36.43 33.75 7.86
C ALA A 687 -36.64 33.66 9.39
N GLN A 688 -37.07 34.75 10.04
CA GLN A 688 -37.33 34.77 11.49
C GLN A 688 -38.52 33.89 11.93
N ASN A 689 -39.45 33.60 11.01
CA ASN A 689 -40.60 32.76 11.29
C ASN A 689 -40.45 31.34 10.70
N SER A 690 -39.22 30.96 10.32
CA SER A 690 -38.90 29.67 9.68
C SER A 690 -39.78 29.39 8.46
N ILE A 691 -40.01 30.40 7.63
CA ILE A 691 -40.72 30.29 6.35
C ILE A 691 -39.71 30.36 5.21
N ARG A 692 -39.60 29.27 4.46
CA ARG A 692 -38.72 29.21 3.27
C ARG A 692 -39.40 29.83 2.07
N ILE A 693 -38.67 30.62 1.29
CA ILE A 693 -39.14 31.16 0.02
C ILE A 693 -38.39 30.47 -1.12
N HIS A 694 -38.98 29.45 -1.70
CA HIS A 694 -38.50 28.89 -2.95
C HIS A 694 -38.86 29.82 -4.10
N THR A 695 -37.94 30.06 -5.02
CA THR A 695 -38.16 30.98 -6.14
C THR A 695 -37.92 30.29 -7.48
N ILE A 696 -38.76 30.57 -8.46
CA ILE A 696 -38.67 30.04 -9.81
C ILE A 696 -38.61 31.22 -10.78
N GLY A 697 -37.48 31.37 -11.46
CA GLY A 697 -37.32 32.35 -12.52
C GLY A 697 -37.61 31.71 -13.89
N LEU A 698 -38.52 32.27 -14.67
CA LEU A 698 -38.91 31.75 -15.98
C LEU A 698 -38.35 32.60 -17.14
N GLY A 699 -37.82 31.93 -18.16
CA GLY A 699 -37.38 32.56 -19.41
C GLY A 699 -36.30 33.63 -19.19
N LYS A 700 -36.59 34.88 -19.54
CA LYS A 700 -35.65 36.01 -19.34
C LYS A 700 -35.48 36.40 -17.86
N GLY A 701 -36.42 36.03 -16.99
CA GLY A 701 -36.33 36.22 -15.54
C GLY A 701 -35.62 35.08 -14.80
N ALA A 702 -35.07 34.10 -15.53
CA ALA A 702 -34.50 32.89 -14.93
C ALA A 702 -33.21 33.12 -14.11
N ASP A 703 -32.51 34.24 -14.32
CA ASP A 703 -31.28 34.61 -13.62
C ASP A 703 -31.46 35.86 -12.72
N ASN A 704 -32.64 36.01 -12.11
CA ASN A 704 -32.98 37.21 -11.34
C ASN A 704 -32.33 37.22 -9.94
N GLU A 705 -31.41 38.16 -9.70
CA GLU A 705 -30.71 38.30 -8.41
C GLU A 705 -31.64 38.58 -7.22
N ALA A 706 -32.79 39.25 -7.42
CA ALA A 706 -33.74 39.48 -6.35
C ALA A 706 -34.49 38.19 -5.95
N LEU A 707 -34.80 37.30 -6.92
CA LEU A 707 -35.34 35.96 -6.63
C LEU A 707 -34.32 35.10 -5.88
N LYS A 708 -33.07 35.05 -6.35
CA LYS A 708 -31.99 34.31 -5.68
C LYS A 708 -31.72 34.82 -4.26
N LYS A 709 -31.83 36.14 -4.04
CA LYS A 709 -31.67 36.74 -2.70
C LYS A 709 -32.78 36.26 -1.75
N CYS A 710 -34.03 36.16 -2.23
CA CYS A 710 -35.15 35.70 -1.40
C CYS A 710 -34.94 34.27 -0.91
N SER A 711 -34.61 33.35 -1.83
CA SER A 711 -34.42 31.94 -1.48
C SER A 711 -33.19 31.73 -0.59
N ARG A 712 -32.04 32.27 -0.98
CA ARG A 712 -30.79 32.15 -0.21
C ARG A 712 -30.90 32.64 1.23
N LEU A 713 -31.58 33.75 1.47
CA LEU A 713 -31.68 34.34 2.83
C LEU A 713 -32.76 33.71 3.70
N THR A 714 -33.64 32.88 3.14
CA THR A 714 -34.73 32.20 3.88
C THR A 714 -34.52 30.70 4.00
N GLY A 715 -33.42 30.16 3.48
CA GLY A 715 -33.17 28.72 3.41
C GLY A 715 -34.00 28.01 2.34
N GLY A 716 -34.59 28.75 1.39
CA GLY A 716 -35.28 28.21 0.23
C GLY A 716 -34.35 28.00 -0.97
N GLU A 717 -34.84 27.33 -2.00
CA GLU A 717 -34.10 27.02 -3.22
C GLU A 717 -34.49 27.95 -4.38
N HIS A 718 -33.53 28.26 -5.27
CA HIS A 718 -33.80 28.99 -6.52
C HIS A 718 -33.75 28.03 -7.71
N PHE A 719 -34.76 28.08 -8.55
CA PHE A 719 -34.87 27.28 -9.77
C PHE A 719 -34.91 28.17 -11.01
N THR A 720 -34.18 27.74 -12.04
CA THR A 720 -34.05 28.44 -13.31
C THR A 720 -34.80 27.65 -14.39
N ALA A 721 -35.99 28.13 -14.77
CA ALA A 721 -36.79 27.55 -15.84
C ALA A 721 -36.48 28.26 -17.17
N THR A 722 -35.56 27.70 -17.97
CA THR A 722 -35.23 28.30 -19.28
C THR A 722 -36.39 28.24 -20.29
N THR A 723 -37.34 27.32 -20.09
CA THR A 723 -38.56 27.14 -20.89
C THR A 723 -39.74 26.82 -19.96
N ALA A 724 -40.97 27.08 -20.41
CA ALA A 724 -42.17 26.82 -19.63
C ALA A 724 -42.35 25.33 -19.26
N LYS A 725 -41.96 24.40 -20.14
CA LYS A 725 -42.02 22.94 -19.88
C LYS A 725 -41.25 22.52 -18.63
N LYS A 726 -40.12 23.18 -18.32
CA LYS A 726 -39.32 22.90 -17.11
C LYS A 726 -40.06 23.18 -15.80
N LEU A 727 -41.18 23.92 -15.83
CA LEU A 727 -41.97 24.15 -14.63
C LEU A 727 -42.53 22.85 -14.06
N GLU A 728 -42.84 21.85 -14.90
CA GLU A 728 -43.34 20.56 -14.43
C GLU A 728 -42.31 19.84 -13.55
N GLU A 729 -41.07 19.73 -14.03
CA GLU A 729 -39.93 19.18 -13.29
C GLU A 729 -39.71 19.94 -11.98
N ILE A 730 -39.69 21.27 -12.03
CA ILE A 730 -39.42 22.12 -10.85
C ILE A 730 -40.52 22.03 -9.79
N TYR A 731 -41.80 22.00 -10.20
CA TYR A 731 -42.90 21.86 -9.24
C TYR A 731 -43.01 20.44 -8.70
N SER A 732 -42.70 19.41 -9.50
CA SER A 732 -42.56 18.04 -8.99
C SER A 732 -41.49 18.01 -7.89
N ASP A 733 -40.30 18.58 -8.18
CA ASP A 733 -39.19 18.70 -7.26
C ASP A 733 -39.62 19.38 -5.93
N LEU A 734 -40.29 20.53 -6.03
CA LEU A 734 -40.78 21.26 -4.87
C LEU A 734 -41.85 20.49 -4.07
N SER A 735 -42.62 19.62 -4.70
CA SER A 735 -43.66 18.85 -4.02
C SER A 735 -43.09 17.76 -3.13
N ASP A 736 -41.96 17.17 -3.53
CA ASP A 736 -41.33 16.07 -2.79
C ASP A 736 -40.34 16.57 -1.73
N THR A 737 -39.63 17.66 -2.03
CA THR A 737 -38.74 18.37 -1.09
C THR A 737 -39.42 18.74 0.24
N ASN A 738 -40.72 19.02 0.22
CA ASN A 738 -41.43 19.60 1.36
C ASN A 738 -42.10 18.56 2.29
N LYS A 739 -42.04 17.26 1.97
CA LYS A 739 -42.78 16.20 2.69
C LYS A 739 -42.01 15.51 3.82
N PHE A 740 -40.67 15.59 3.85
CA PHE A 740 -39.83 14.75 4.72
C PHE A 740 -38.65 15.56 5.29
N ASP A 741 -38.94 16.73 5.86
CA ASP A 741 -37.93 17.58 6.47
C ASP A 741 -37.99 17.48 8.00
N PHE A 742 -37.10 16.65 8.56
CA PHE A 742 -36.94 16.44 10.00
C PHE A 742 -35.98 17.44 10.67
N SER A 743 -35.52 18.50 9.96
CA SER A 743 -34.66 19.53 10.58
C SER A 743 -35.33 20.34 11.71
N TYR A 744 -36.59 20.04 12.01
CA TYR A 744 -37.40 20.65 13.07
C TYR A 744 -37.86 19.66 14.16
N SER A 745 -37.54 18.36 14.04
CA SER A 745 -37.74 17.43 15.16
C SER A 745 -36.72 17.74 16.26
N ASP A 746 -37.09 17.45 17.50
CA ASP A 746 -36.19 17.59 18.63
C ASP A 746 -35.00 16.63 18.44
N ASP A 747 -33.82 17.07 18.85
CA ASP A 747 -32.58 16.28 19.02
C ASP A 747 -32.15 16.57 20.46
N LYS A 748 -32.62 15.74 21.38
CA LYS A 748 -32.61 16.04 22.82
C LYS A 748 -31.22 15.89 23.43
N ASP A 749 -30.44 14.92 22.99
CA ASP A 749 -29.08 14.73 23.48
C ASP A 749 -28.03 15.48 22.65
N GLY A 750 -28.38 15.94 21.45
CA GLY A 750 -27.53 16.76 20.59
C GLY A 750 -26.41 15.98 19.94
N ASP A 751 -26.64 14.72 19.56
CA ASP A 751 -25.71 13.89 18.80
C ASP A 751 -25.85 14.05 17.27
N GLY A 752 -26.96 14.65 16.81
CA GLY A 752 -27.24 14.93 15.41
C GLY A 752 -28.22 13.96 14.74
N VAL A 753 -28.71 12.95 15.44
CA VAL A 753 -29.84 12.11 15.02
C VAL A 753 -31.13 12.69 15.61
N PRO A 754 -32.20 12.92 14.82
CA PRO A 754 -33.42 13.44 15.40
C PRO A 754 -34.21 12.40 16.20
N ASP A 755 -34.80 12.76 17.34
CA ASP A 755 -35.51 11.86 18.27
C ASP A 755 -36.58 10.99 17.57
N ASP A 756 -37.29 11.56 16.59
CA ASP A 756 -38.32 10.86 15.84
C ASP A 756 -37.71 9.77 14.93
N ILE A 757 -36.48 9.93 14.47
CA ILE A 757 -35.76 8.90 13.71
C ILE A 757 -35.30 7.79 14.65
N GLU A 758 -34.73 8.15 15.80
CA GLU A 758 -34.21 7.18 16.78
C GLU A 758 -35.30 6.22 17.29
N ILE A 759 -36.48 6.76 17.60
CA ILE A 759 -37.65 5.98 18.06
C ILE A 759 -38.22 5.09 16.95
N TYR A 760 -38.27 5.60 15.72
CA TYR A 760 -38.84 4.89 14.58
C TYR A 760 -37.82 4.01 13.86
N GLY A 761 -36.56 4.09 14.24
CA GLY A 761 -35.48 3.27 13.76
C GLY A 761 -34.76 3.88 12.56
N ILE A 762 -33.44 3.73 12.58
CA ILE A 762 -32.49 4.12 11.57
C ILE A 762 -32.34 2.95 10.59
N PRO A 763 -32.71 3.12 9.31
CA PRO A 763 -32.57 2.07 8.31
C PRO A 763 -31.11 1.93 7.92
N MET A 764 -30.54 0.76 8.18
CA MET A 764 -29.20 0.38 7.78
C MET A 764 -29.20 -0.11 6.33
N PRO A 765 -28.07 0.01 5.61
CA PRO A 765 -28.06 -0.34 4.20
C PRO A 765 -28.15 -1.84 3.91
N ASN A 766 -27.74 -2.68 4.87
CA ASN A 766 -27.95 -4.13 4.87
C ASN A 766 -29.43 -4.54 5.11
N GLY A 767 -30.35 -3.57 5.17
CA GLY A 767 -31.77 -3.77 5.41
C GLY A 767 -32.16 -3.84 6.89
N GLU A 768 -31.21 -3.84 7.83
CA GLU A 768 -31.54 -3.83 9.25
C GLU A 768 -32.18 -2.50 9.67
N LEU A 769 -32.95 -2.53 10.75
CA LEU A 769 -33.54 -1.35 11.35
C LEU A 769 -33.02 -1.23 12.78
N VAL A 770 -32.13 -0.26 13.01
CA VAL A 770 -31.44 -0.04 14.27
C VAL A 770 -32.18 1.04 15.08
N PHE A 771 -32.19 0.93 16.40
CA PHE A 771 -32.91 1.86 17.29
C PHE A 771 -31.97 2.40 18.36
N THR A 772 -31.94 3.72 18.52
CA THR A 772 -31.11 4.44 19.50
C THR A 772 -31.99 5.12 20.56
N ASP A 773 -31.41 5.56 21.69
CA ASP A 773 -32.15 6.25 22.76
C ASP A 773 -32.08 7.77 22.61
N PRO A 774 -33.21 8.49 22.39
CA PRO A 774 -33.23 9.95 22.20
C PRO A 774 -32.78 10.82 23.36
N ASN A 775 -32.23 10.24 24.41
CA ASN A 775 -31.70 10.96 25.56
C ASN A 775 -30.25 10.58 25.84
N GLU A 776 -29.63 9.79 24.97
CA GLU A 776 -28.31 9.22 25.14
C GLU A 776 -27.53 9.15 23.83
N LYS A 777 -26.42 9.89 23.78
CA LYS A 777 -25.55 9.99 22.60
C LYS A 777 -24.81 8.71 22.18
N HIS A 778 -24.87 7.65 22.98
CA HIS A 778 -24.09 6.42 22.82
C HIS A 778 -24.96 5.21 23.18
N SER A 779 -25.59 4.62 22.18
CA SER A 779 -26.52 3.49 22.34
C SER A 779 -25.80 2.16 22.55
N ASP A 780 -24.53 2.06 22.15
CA ASP A 780 -23.63 0.91 22.30
C ASP A 780 -22.96 0.80 23.69
N LYS A 781 -23.15 1.79 24.57
CA LYS A 781 -22.48 1.86 25.86
C LYS A 781 -22.82 0.68 26.79
N ASP A 782 -21.84 0.28 27.59
CA ASP A 782 -22.03 -0.70 28.66
C ASP A 782 -21.42 -0.27 30.01
N ILE A 783 -21.42 -1.17 30.99
CA ILE A 783 -20.90 -0.88 32.33
C ILE A 783 -19.38 -0.66 32.32
N ALA A 784 -18.65 -1.32 31.42
CA ALA A 784 -17.21 -1.20 31.29
C ALA A 784 -16.79 -0.02 30.40
N HIS A 785 -17.62 0.33 29.43
CA HIS A 785 -17.43 1.35 28.40
C HIS A 785 -18.60 2.35 28.45
N PRO A 786 -18.57 3.32 29.39
CA PRO A 786 -19.69 4.25 29.61
C PRO A 786 -19.87 5.28 28.49
N THR A 787 -18.97 5.30 27.51
CA THR A 787 -19.03 6.10 26.28
C THR A 787 -19.06 5.23 25.03
N GLY A 788 -19.38 3.93 25.18
CA GLY A 788 -19.30 3.00 24.06
C GLY A 788 -17.89 2.82 23.53
N ASP A 789 -17.79 2.65 22.22
CA ASP A 789 -16.55 2.71 21.45
C ASP A 789 -15.97 4.13 21.37
N GLY A 790 -16.75 5.17 21.68
CA GLY A 790 -16.35 6.57 21.69
C GLY A 790 -16.78 7.37 20.46
N LEU A 791 -17.53 6.77 19.53
CA LEU A 791 -18.33 7.45 18.52
C LEU A 791 -19.74 7.67 19.08
N THR A 792 -20.35 8.80 18.76
CA THR A 792 -21.77 9.03 19.06
C THR A 792 -22.67 8.44 17.98
N ASP A 793 -23.92 8.09 18.29
CA ASP A 793 -24.81 7.47 17.32
C ASP A 793 -24.93 8.32 16.03
N GLY A 794 -24.97 9.65 16.17
CA GLY A 794 -24.93 10.60 15.06
C GLY A 794 -23.61 10.68 14.27
N GLU A 795 -22.46 10.39 14.87
CA GLU A 795 -21.19 10.24 14.16
C GLU A 795 -21.15 8.95 13.33
N GLU A 796 -21.81 7.90 13.80
CA GLU A 796 -21.85 6.57 13.19
C GLU A 796 -22.85 6.47 12.03
N VAL A 797 -24.00 7.14 12.12
CA VAL A 797 -25.02 7.10 11.06
C VAL A 797 -24.98 8.32 10.14
N GLY A 798 -24.25 9.36 10.53
CA GLY A 798 -24.08 10.60 9.79
C GLY A 798 -25.35 11.45 9.63
N THR A 799 -25.19 12.64 9.05
CA THR A 799 -26.32 13.57 8.82
C THR A 799 -27.21 13.08 7.68
N LEU A 800 -28.52 13.22 7.85
CA LEU A 800 -29.52 13.03 6.80
C LEU A 800 -29.22 13.89 5.56
N VAL A 801 -28.72 13.29 4.48
CA VAL A 801 -28.46 13.98 3.22
C VAL A 801 -29.64 13.80 2.25
N ARG A 802 -30.11 14.92 1.70
CA ARG A 802 -31.11 14.96 0.62
C ARG A 802 -30.41 14.88 -0.74
N GLN A 803 -30.70 13.83 -1.53
CA GLN A 803 -30.12 13.67 -2.87
C GLN A 803 -31.21 13.56 -3.95
N ARG A 804 -30.97 14.14 -5.13
CA ARG A 804 -31.87 14.13 -6.29
C ARG A 804 -31.62 12.86 -7.12
N ALA A 805 -32.61 12.00 -7.31
CA ALA A 805 -32.50 10.82 -8.18
C ALA A 805 -32.87 11.18 -9.63
N SER A 806 -32.00 10.88 -10.59
CA SER A 806 -32.29 11.04 -12.02
C SER A 806 -32.32 9.69 -12.73
N TRP A 807 -33.49 9.24 -13.21
CA TRP A 807 -33.59 8.07 -14.09
C TRP A 807 -34.39 8.37 -15.36
N TYR A 808 -33.96 7.77 -16.46
CA TYR A 808 -34.61 7.77 -17.76
C TYR A 808 -35.67 6.66 -17.82
N THR A 809 -36.93 6.99 -17.59
CA THR A 809 -38.09 6.20 -18.06
C THR A 809 -39.10 7.12 -18.74
N PRO A 810 -39.99 6.61 -19.62
CA PRO A 810 -40.81 7.45 -20.51
C PRO A 810 -41.87 8.33 -19.82
N GLU A 811 -41.98 8.30 -18.49
CA GLU A 811 -42.89 9.14 -17.71
C GLU A 811 -42.08 9.79 -16.55
N GLU A 812 -41.88 11.10 -16.67
CA GLU A 812 -41.02 11.93 -15.82
C GLU A 812 -41.60 12.11 -14.40
N TYR A 813 -40.99 11.46 -13.40
CA TYR A 813 -41.08 11.86 -11.98
C TYR A 813 -39.67 11.93 -11.41
N VAL A 814 -39.24 13.11 -10.93
CA VAL A 814 -38.00 13.26 -10.17
C VAL A 814 -38.30 12.93 -8.71
N LYS A 815 -37.59 11.95 -8.13
CA LYS A 815 -37.73 11.54 -6.72
C LYS A 815 -36.51 12.00 -5.91
N TYR A 816 -36.70 12.40 -4.65
CA TYR A 816 -35.62 12.65 -3.70
C TYR A 816 -35.38 11.42 -2.82
N LYS A 817 -34.10 11.16 -2.50
CA LYS A 817 -33.63 10.11 -1.59
C LYS A 817 -33.22 10.73 -0.25
N PHE A 818 -33.53 10.06 0.86
CA PHE A 818 -32.99 10.32 2.19
C PHE A 818 -31.88 9.31 2.47
N VAL A 819 -30.67 9.80 2.72
CA VAL A 819 -29.49 8.96 2.92
C VAL A 819 -28.91 9.27 4.29
N PHE A 820 -28.84 8.25 5.16
CA PHE A 820 -27.95 8.25 6.31
C PHE A 820 -26.57 7.87 5.78
N ASN A 821 -25.54 8.63 6.16
CA ASN A 821 -24.17 8.30 5.82
C ASN A 821 -23.63 7.36 6.90
N VAL A 822 -24.11 6.11 6.87
CA VAL A 822 -23.81 5.09 7.87
C VAL A 822 -22.40 4.57 7.68
N THR A 823 -21.60 4.69 8.73
CA THR A 823 -20.22 4.18 8.83
C THR A 823 -20.13 2.98 9.76
N SER A 824 -20.95 2.93 10.81
CA SER A 824 -21.02 1.83 11.78
C SER A 824 -22.45 1.65 12.32
N ASN A 825 -22.72 0.54 13.02
CA ASN A 825 -23.98 0.27 13.70
C ASN A 825 -23.95 0.86 15.12
N PRO A 826 -24.77 1.90 15.40
CA PRO A 826 -24.67 2.67 16.65
C PRO A 826 -25.10 1.92 17.92
N THR A 827 -25.53 0.67 17.78
CA THR A 827 -25.91 -0.17 18.93
C THR A 827 -24.86 -1.21 19.29
N LYS A 828 -23.73 -1.23 18.58
CA LYS A 828 -22.61 -2.14 18.80
C LYS A 828 -21.31 -1.35 18.88
N MET A 829 -20.40 -1.79 19.76
CA MET A 829 -19.05 -1.24 19.85
C MET A 829 -18.11 -1.76 18.74
N ASP A 830 -18.47 -2.89 18.14
CA ASP A 830 -17.76 -3.61 17.07
C ASP A 830 -18.86 -4.13 16.14
N SER A 831 -19.03 -3.46 15.00
CA SER A 831 -20.20 -3.61 14.14
C SER A 831 -20.18 -4.89 13.31
N ASP A 832 -19.00 -5.27 12.81
CA ASP A 832 -18.78 -6.47 12.01
C ASP A 832 -18.24 -7.65 12.81
N ASP A 833 -18.06 -7.50 14.13
CA ASP A 833 -17.65 -8.56 15.04
C ASP A 833 -16.26 -9.15 14.68
N ASP A 834 -15.37 -8.35 14.04
CA ASP A 834 -14.00 -8.74 13.65
C ASP A 834 -12.99 -8.66 14.81
N GLY A 835 -13.41 -8.10 15.95
CA GLY A 835 -12.62 -7.92 17.16
C GLY A 835 -11.94 -6.56 17.29
N ILE A 836 -12.18 -5.63 16.36
CA ILE A 836 -11.69 -4.25 16.37
C ILE A 836 -12.89 -3.32 16.61
N LEU A 837 -12.75 -2.35 17.52
CA LEU A 837 -13.80 -1.37 17.78
C LEU A 837 -13.95 -0.41 16.59
N ASP A 838 -15.17 0.06 16.34
CA ASP A 838 -15.49 0.89 15.15
C ASP A 838 -14.68 2.20 15.13
N ASN A 839 -14.40 2.80 16.29
CA ASN A 839 -13.53 3.98 16.41
C ASN A 839 -12.06 3.75 15.96
N TYR A 840 -11.60 2.50 15.89
CA TYR A 840 -10.28 2.08 15.43
C TYR A 840 -10.33 1.38 14.07
N ASP A 841 -11.49 0.85 13.65
CA ASP A 841 -11.73 0.34 12.30
C ASP A 841 -12.40 1.40 11.40
N LEU A 842 -11.72 2.51 11.19
CA LEU A 842 -12.15 3.58 10.28
C LEU A 842 -11.97 3.14 8.80
N LYS A 843 -12.59 2.04 8.37
CA LYS A 843 -12.81 1.78 6.94
C LYS A 843 -13.83 2.80 6.46
N SER A 844 -13.34 3.88 5.86
CA SER A 844 -14.16 4.94 5.31
C SER A 844 -15.01 4.41 4.15
N PHE A 845 -16.25 4.04 4.44
CA PHE A 845 -17.30 3.88 3.44
C PHE A 845 -17.74 5.27 2.99
N ASN A 846 -17.73 5.52 1.68
CA ASN A 846 -18.64 6.54 1.15
C ASN A 846 -20.06 5.94 1.24
N ALA A 847 -21.13 6.73 1.21
CA ALA A 847 -22.52 6.25 1.26
C ALA A 847 -23.33 7.00 0.20
N PHE A 848 -24.52 6.63 -0.27
CA PHE A 848 -25.27 5.39 -0.53
C PHE A 848 -26.25 5.78 -1.66
N ASP A 849 -26.67 4.86 -2.54
CA ASP A 849 -27.63 5.17 -3.63
C ASP A 849 -28.77 4.13 -3.87
N HIS A 850 -29.12 3.19 -2.97
CA HIS A 850 -30.39 2.40 -3.09
C HIS A 850 -31.20 2.21 -1.78
N LEU A 851 -32.02 3.19 -1.40
CA LEU A 851 -33.00 3.05 -0.30
C LEU A 851 -34.47 3.06 -0.77
N PHE A 852 -34.74 3.08 -2.09
CA PHE A 852 -36.08 3.39 -2.61
C PHE A 852 -36.58 2.56 -3.81
N GLU A 853 -35.82 1.59 -4.32
CA GLU A 853 -36.31 0.71 -5.40
C GLU A 853 -37.32 -0.34 -4.91
N LEU A 854 -37.17 -0.82 -3.67
CA LEU A 854 -37.92 -1.98 -3.15
C LEU A 854 -39.38 -1.67 -2.74
N ALA A 855 -39.71 -0.39 -2.54
CA ALA A 855 -41.04 0.04 -2.11
C ALA A 855 -42.06 0.22 -3.27
N ASN A 856 -41.63 0.28 -4.54
CA ASN A 856 -42.51 0.54 -5.69
C ASN A 856 -42.74 -0.65 -6.63
N TYR A 857 -42.40 -1.87 -6.23
CA TYR A 857 -42.88 -3.05 -6.94
C TYR A 857 -44.37 -3.25 -6.65
N ASN A 858 -45.20 -2.62 -7.49
CA ASN A 858 -46.65 -2.68 -7.70
C ASN A 858 -47.55 -1.69 -6.96
N ASP A 859 -47.83 -0.56 -7.63
CA ASP A 859 -49.11 0.14 -7.48
C ASP A 859 -49.92 0.23 -8.81
N THR A 860 -49.53 -0.52 -9.87
CA THR A 860 -50.31 -0.55 -11.13
C THR A 860 -50.45 -1.89 -11.86
N GLN A 861 -49.96 -3.02 -11.33
CA GLN A 861 -50.27 -4.33 -11.93
C GLN A 861 -50.67 -5.35 -10.85
N PRO A 862 -51.83 -6.02 -10.98
CA PRO A 862 -52.11 -7.20 -10.17
C PRO A 862 -51.06 -8.26 -10.48
N ILE A 863 -50.70 -9.04 -9.46
CA ILE A 863 -49.86 -10.23 -9.54
C ILE A 863 -50.45 -11.18 -10.60
N ASP A 864 -49.95 -11.12 -11.82
CA ASP A 864 -50.16 -12.17 -12.82
C ASP A 864 -49.14 -13.27 -12.55
N LEU A 865 -49.58 -14.27 -11.78
CA LEU A 865 -49.00 -15.60 -11.66
C LEU A 865 -48.87 -16.24 -13.06
N PHE A 866 -47.73 -16.14 -13.77
CA PHE A 866 -47.28 -17.15 -14.75
C PHE A 866 -45.76 -17.05 -15.05
N PRO A 867 -45.04 -18.19 -15.16
CA PRO A 867 -43.60 -18.21 -15.43
C PRO A 867 -43.24 -17.76 -16.87
N ILE A 868 -42.08 -17.12 -17.02
CA ILE A 868 -41.51 -16.46 -18.23
C ILE A 868 -41.11 -17.46 -19.35
N GLY A 869 -41.67 -18.68 -19.37
CA GLY A 869 -41.38 -19.72 -20.36
C GLY A 869 -42.22 -19.71 -21.65
N LEU A 870 -43.18 -18.78 -21.83
CA LEU A 870 -44.18 -18.92 -22.91
C LEU A 870 -44.50 -17.65 -23.71
N GLN A 871 -43.58 -16.70 -23.79
CA GLN A 871 -43.77 -15.47 -24.59
C GLN A 871 -43.10 -15.50 -25.98
N LYS A 872 -42.89 -16.69 -26.57
CA LYS A 872 -42.41 -16.85 -27.96
C LYS A 872 -43.33 -17.61 -28.92
N GLN A 873 -44.56 -17.89 -28.51
CA GLN A 873 -45.62 -18.36 -29.41
C GLN A 873 -46.96 -17.78 -28.98
N LEU A 874 -47.32 -16.60 -29.47
CA LEU A 874 -48.70 -16.17 -29.74
C LEU A 874 -48.72 -14.75 -30.35
N ASP A 875 -47.84 -14.48 -31.32
CA ASP A 875 -48.12 -13.48 -32.34
C ASP A 875 -49.20 -14.04 -33.28
N GLY A 876 -50.47 -13.76 -32.97
CA GLY A 876 -51.55 -14.27 -33.81
C GLY A 876 -52.96 -14.13 -33.25
N SER A 877 -53.51 -12.92 -33.36
CA SER A 877 -54.94 -12.64 -33.49
C SER A 877 -55.89 -13.01 -32.34
N ILE A 878 -56.16 -12.08 -31.43
CA ILE A 878 -57.49 -11.97 -30.79
C ILE A 878 -57.90 -10.49 -30.70
N SER A 879 -59.13 -10.20 -31.17
CA SER A 879 -59.73 -8.87 -31.34
C SER A 879 -60.17 -8.23 -30.01
N SER A 880 -60.09 -6.90 -29.97
CA SER A 880 -60.45 -5.93 -28.91
C SER A 880 -61.87 -6.01 -28.32
N THR A 881 -62.64 -7.07 -28.58
CA THR A 881 -64.03 -7.20 -28.11
C THR A 881 -64.15 -8.06 -26.84
N VAL A 882 -63.12 -8.83 -26.46
CA VAL A 882 -63.20 -9.72 -25.27
C VAL A 882 -62.75 -9.03 -23.97
N LEU A 883 -61.96 -7.95 -24.06
CA LEU A 883 -61.42 -7.25 -22.87
C LEU A 883 -62.48 -6.42 -22.11
N ASN A 884 -63.59 -6.04 -22.77
CA ASN A 884 -64.61 -5.16 -22.18
C ASN A 884 -65.68 -5.87 -21.33
N PHE A 885 -65.56 -7.17 -21.05
CA PHE A 885 -66.57 -7.91 -20.27
C PHE A 885 -66.14 -8.32 -18.85
N LEU A 886 -64.93 -7.96 -18.40
CA LEU A 886 -64.39 -8.38 -17.10
C LEU A 886 -64.12 -7.24 -16.10
N LEU A 887 -64.48 -5.98 -16.42
CA LEU A 887 -64.33 -4.82 -15.52
C LEU A 887 -65.70 -4.23 -15.09
N LEU A 888 -66.64 -5.09 -14.66
CA LEU A 888 -67.86 -4.70 -13.94
C LEU A 888 -67.91 -5.32 -12.55
#